data_AF-U7Q8T4-F1
#
_entry.id   AF-U7Q8T4-F1
#
_cell.length_a   1.000
_cell.length_b   1.000
_cell.length_c   1.000
_cell.angle_alpha   90.00
_cell.angle_beta   90.00
_cell.angle_gamma   90.00
#
_symmetry.space_group_name_H-M   'P 1'
#
loop_
_entity.id
_entity.type
_entity.pdbx_description
1 polymer ?
#
loop_
_entity_poly.entity_id
_entity_poly.type
_entity_poly.pdbx_seq_one_letter_code
_entity_poly.pdbx_strand_id
1 'polypeptide(L)'
;MFDSASAHRGPWKDSKPGFKSWLSSRWHNPRWRRRVVPRIGALLITTVLCYTALYYRGEDLASLRSIESTANSTSILTGDSADSSTVTPIVEPSYPSDDSRFPGGCMKFEARLYNKPQPLSKGKYQLPYVRPPPACRTFNLSSLEALIDEMRTTIHDPDLFRLFENAFPNTLDTMIKWYGYANVTDPDTQEDTMTDEELTYIITGDIDAMWLRDSAAQLMSYSSLLVADDSGSGSENTPTLARLWRGLVNMQARHVLISPYCHSFQPPRESGIRPTRNAAYSHNHPYPPYDRTLVFDCKWELDSLAYFLQISATYFEKTADLAFFGRYNWIDAVTAAVDAAGAMREGTYDAEGHVLSSAYTFTGWTDRGSETLTNNGLGNPSVSNGMVRTSFRPSDDATIFQFLVPANMMWASSLERASAIMQQLAALPSSSGFTKQGKAENLTLVMRQFAQGVRSGIAQDAVVRHRTFGDIFAYEVDGYGSVNLMDDANIPSLLSIPLLGFLDTPLQQEGSGVDRRSVSGSDDVGVDNAKQHHEYAQTYANTRRFALSPANPYFAWGEKSGFAAVGGPHLGPGRAWPMASIVTALTTYIHDVDGGDRSSRDTIVALQLNMLLNSTFGTGVMHESIDTWAPHVWTRPWFGWANGLFGELVLAIAKDDKQRQADERLLSRSWQ
;
A
#
# COMPACT_ATOMS: atom_id res chain seq x y z
N MET A 1 69.29 3.22 12.22
CA MET A 1 68.64 3.11 13.54
C MET A 1 67.17 3.40 13.31
N PHE A 2 66.25 2.47 13.10
CA PHE A 2 66.08 1.13 13.65
C PHE A 2 65.74 0.15 12.52
N ASP A 3 66.45 -0.97 12.53
CA ASP A 3 66.16 -2.18 11.78
C ASP A 3 65.81 -3.25 12.81
N SER A 4 64.88 -4.15 12.45
CA SER A 4 64.41 -5.32 13.21
C SER A 4 63.56 -5.06 14.48
N ALA A 5 62.25 -5.31 14.37
CA ALA A 5 61.41 -5.74 15.48
C ALA A 5 60.87 -7.13 15.16
N SER A 6 61.48 -8.12 15.80
CA SER A 6 61.15 -9.53 15.73
C SER A 6 59.70 -9.81 16.10
N ALA A 7 59.06 -10.63 15.26
CA ALA A 7 57.74 -11.21 15.48
C ALA A 7 57.62 -11.89 16.85
N HIS A 8 56.72 -11.38 17.70
CA HIS A 8 56.26 -12.02 18.92
C HIS A 8 55.49 -13.31 18.57
N ARG A 9 56.08 -14.46 18.93
CA ARG A 9 55.38 -15.75 19.02
C ARG A 9 54.63 -15.81 20.34
N GLY A 10 53.30 -15.62 20.30
CA GLY A 10 52.38 -15.93 21.40
C GLY A 10 51.76 -17.33 21.24
N PRO A 11 51.42 -18.04 22.34
CA PRO A 11 51.18 -19.49 22.31
C PRO A 11 49.69 -19.81 22.12
N TRP A 12 49.29 -20.07 20.87
CA TRP A 12 48.03 -20.77 20.55
C TRP A 12 48.35 -21.92 19.60
N LYS A 13 48.96 -22.98 20.14
CA LYS A 13 49.14 -24.27 19.47
C LYS A 13 48.59 -25.40 20.33
N ASP A 14 47.32 -25.30 20.70
CA ASP A 14 46.54 -26.49 21.05
C ASP A 14 45.78 -26.93 19.81
N SER A 15 46.36 -27.94 19.16
CA SER A 15 45.81 -28.66 18.02
C SER A 15 44.42 -29.22 18.38
N LYS A 16 43.36 -28.53 17.97
CA LYS A 16 42.03 -29.13 17.94
C LYS A 16 42.10 -30.37 17.03
N PRO A 17 41.68 -31.57 17.50
CA PRO A 17 41.66 -32.75 16.65
C PRO A 17 40.77 -32.47 15.46
N GLY A 18 41.35 -32.51 14.25
CA GLY A 18 40.64 -32.22 13.02
C GLY A 18 39.37 -33.09 12.90
N PHE A 19 38.37 -32.58 12.18
CA PHE A 19 37.04 -33.18 12.03
C PHE A 19 37.05 -34.71 11.80
N LYS A 20 38.04 -35.24 11.06
CA LYS A 20 38.25 -36.69 10.88
C LYS A 20 38.46 -37.46 12.19
N SER A 21 39.29 -36.95 13.10
CA SER A 21 39.55 -37.56 14.41
C SER A 21 38.29 -37.51 15.30
N TRP A 22 37.59 -36.37 15.28
CA TRP A 22 36.31 -36.23 15.99
C TRP A 22 35.26 -37.25 15.51
N LEU A 23 35.07 -37.38 14.20
CA LEU A 23 34.16 -38.35 13.59
C LEU A 23 34.57 -39.79 13.91
N SER A 24 35.85 -40.12 13.80
CA SER A 24 36.40 -41.44 14.16
C SER A 24 36.05 -41.82 15.61
N SER A 25 36.25 -40.90 16.56
CA SER A 25 35.97 -41.13 17.99
C SER A 25 34.48 -41.39 18.26
N ARG A 26 33.59 -40.69 17.54
CA ARG A 26 32.13 -40.84 17.67
C ARG A 26 31.62 -42.10 16.97
N TRP A 27 32.22 -42.48 15.85
CA TRP A 27 31.88 -43.70 15.12
C TRP A 27 32.17 -44.97 15.93
N HIS A 28 33.18 -44.97 16.79
CA HIS A 28 33.46 -46.11 17.66
C HIS A 28 32.62 -46.14 18.95
N ASN A 29 31.80 -45.11 19.22
CA ASN A 29 30.95 -45.05 20.41
C ASN A 29 29.58 -45.75 20.17
N PRO A 30 29.28 -46.87 20.84
CA PRO A 30 28.04 -47.63 20.62
C PRO A 30 26.76 -46.83 20.93
N ARG A 31 26.82 -45.94 21.94
CA ARG A 31 25.69 -45.06 22.31
C ARG A 31 25.43 -44.00 21.25
N TRP A 32 26.49 -43.47 20.64
CA TRP A 32 26.36 -42.51 19.54
C TRP A 32 25.75 -43.18 18.30
N ARG A 33 26.22 -44.38 17.94
CA ARG A 33 25.62 -45.16 16.84
C ARG A 33 24.13 -45.39 17.03
N ARG A 34 23.68 -45.84 18.21
CA ARG A 34 22.26 -46.13 18.46
C ARG A 34 21.36 -44.89 18.43
N ARG A 35 21.86 -43.68 18.74
CA ARG A 35 21.04 -42.46 18.77
C ARG A 35 21.11 -41.64 17.48
N VAL A 36 22.29 -41.56 16.87
CA VAL A 36 22.56 -40.61 15.78
C VAL A 36 22.41 -41.26 14.42
N VAL A 37 22.82 -42.53 14.24
CA VAL A 37 22.69 -43.22 12.95
C VAL A 37 21.23 -43.34 12.50
N PRO A 38 20.25 -43.69 13.36
CA PRO A 38 18.84 -43.72 12.95
C PRO A 38 18.31 -42.34 12.55
N ARG A 39 18.79 -41.26 13.20
CA ARG A 39 18.37 -39.88 12.89
C ARG A 39 18.97 -39.40 11.57
N ILE A 40 20.23 -39.72 11.29
CA ILE A 40 20.85 -39.47 9.99
C ILE A 40 20.15 -40.29 8.90
N GLY A 41 19.86 -41.56 9.18
CA GLY A 41 19.11 -42.43 8.28
C GLY A 41 17.71 -41.89 7.97
N ALA A 42 16.96 -41.45 9.00
CA ALA A 42 15.68 -40.81 8.82
C ALA A 42 15.81 -39.54 7.97
N LEU A 43 16.77 -38.67 8.26
CA LEU A 43 17.00 -37.45 7.48
C LEU A 43 17.28 -37.76 6.01
N LEU A 44 18.18 -38.72 5.72
CA LEU A 44 18.50 -39.15 4.37
C LEU A 44 17.30 -39.76 3.65
N ILE A 45 16.49 -40.57 4.34
CA ILE A 45 15.25 -41.13 3.77
C ILE A 45 14.28 -39.99 3.44
N THR A 46 14.09 -39.01 4.33
CA THR A 46 13.22 -37.86 4.05
C THR A 46 13.74 -37.05 2.86
N THR A 47 15.06 -36.81 2.77
CA THR A 47 15.66 -36.09 1.64
C THR A 47 15.50 -36.87 0.34
N VAL A 48 15.69 -38.19 0.35
CA VAL A 48 15.47 -39.05 -0.84
C VAL A 48 14.00 -39.08 -1.24
N LEU A 49 13.07 -39.16 -0.28
CA LEU A 49 11.62 -39.10 -0.54
C LEU A 49 11.20 -37.73 -1.10
N CYS A 50 11.74 -36.63 -0.57
CA CYS A 50 11.52 -35.30 -1.13
C CYS A 50 12.12 -35.18 -2.53
N TYR A 51 13.33 -35.68 -2.76
CA TYR A 51 13.98 -35.61 -4.06
C TYR A 51 13.28 -36.50 -5.09
N THR A 52 12.81 -37.69 -4.72
CA THR A 52 12.00 -38.55 -5.60
C THR A 52 10.62 -37.94 -5.86
N ALA A 53 9.97 -37.32 -4.87
CA ALA A 53 8.73 -36.59 -5.10
C ALA A 53 8.92 -35.40 -6.06
N LEU A 54 10.05 -34.69 -5.95
CA LEU A 54 10.42 -33.62 -6.89
C LEU A 54 10.80 -34.16 -8.27
N TYR A 55 11.50 -35.30 -8.33
CA TYR A 55 11.93 -35.94 -9.58
C TYR A 55 10.74 -36.51 -10.36
N TYR A 56 9.81 -37.21 -9.71
CA TYR A 56 8.59 -37.72 -10.36
C TYR A 56 7.62 -36.59 -10.74
N ARG A 57 7.54 -35.50 -9.95
CA ARG A 57 6.86 -34.27 -10.42
C ARG A 57 7.58 -33.61 -11.60
N GLY A 58 8.89 -33.82 -11.72
CA GLY A 58 9.71 -33.40 -12.86
C GLY A 58 9.50 -34.26 -14.11
N GLU A 59 9.18 -35.55 -13.97
CA GLU A 59 8.85 -36.41 -15.11
C GLU A 59 7.46 -36.14 -15.68
N ASP A 60 6.48 -35.74 -14.85
CA ASP A 60 5.21 -35.16 -15.34
C ASP A 60 5.44 -33.87 -16.17
N LEU A 61 6.53 -33.14 -15.91
CA LEU A 61 6.94 -32.00 -16.72
C LEU A 61 7.69 -32.41 -18.01
N ALA A 62 8.28 -33.61 -18.07
CA ALA A 62 8.94 -34.12 -19.26
C ALA A 62 7.94 -34.71 -20.27
N SER A 63 6.84 -35.33 -19.82
CA SER A 63 5.76 -35.77 -20.72
C SER A 63 4.96 -34.60 -21.32
N LEU A 64 5.05 -33.41 -20.72
CA LEU A 64 4.47 -32.19 -21.30
C LEU A 64 5.33 -31.59 -22.43
N ARG A 65 6.64 -31.92 -22.51
CA ARG A 65 7.52 -31.45 -23.59
C ARG A 65 7.27 -32.14 -24.94
N SER A 66 6.56 -33.28 -24.98
CA SER A 66 6.26 -33.95 -26.25
C SER A 66 5.02 -33.41 -26.96
N ILE A 67 4.35 -32.39 -26.43
CA ILE A 67 3.17 -31.76 -27.07
C ILE A 67 3.57 -30.48 -27.84
N GLU A 68 4.83 -30.05 -27.78
CA GLU A 68 5.33 -28.83 -28.46
C GLU A 68 5.43 -28.92 -30.00
N SER A 69 4.97 -29.99 -30.67
CA SER A 69 5.11 -30.10 -32.14
C SER A 69 3.87 -29.77 -32.98
N THR A 70 2.79 -29.24 -32.41
CA THR A 70 1.62 -28.82 -33.21
C THR A 70 0.98 -27.55 -32.67
N ALA A 71 1.65 -26.41 -32.87
CA ALA A 71 1.07 -25.08 -32.68
C ALA A 71 1.42 -24.19 -33.88
N ASN A 72 0.92 -24.56 -35.05
CA ASN A 72 0.82 -23.68 -36.22
C ASN A 72 -0.65 -23.70 -36.65
N SER A 73 -1.44 -22.73 -36.18
CA SER A 73 -2.73 -22.33 -36.79
C SER A 73 -3.27 -21.09 -36.08
N THR A 74 -2.91 -19.93 -36.63
CA THR A 74 -3.63 -18.67 -36.48
C THR A 74 -5.00 -18.79 -37.16
N SER A 75 -6.05 -19.09 -36.40
CA SER A 75 -7.46 -18.97 -36.85
C SER A 75 -8.43 -19.26 -35.69
N ILE A 76 -8.47 -18.39 -34.66
CA ILE A 76 -9.62 -18.33 -33.73
C ILE A 76 -9.88 -16.85 -33.43
N LEU A 77 -10.30 -16.09 -34.44
CA LEU A 77 -10.87 -14.75 -34.29
C LEU A 77 -11.95 -14.53 -35.35
N THR A 78 -12.97 -15.40 -35.38
CA THR A 78 -14.28 -15.11 -36.02
C THR A 78 -15.32 -16.02 -35.37
N GLY A 79 -15.88 -15.57 -34.25
CA GLY A 79 -17.09 -16.15 -33.66
C GLY A 79 -18.25 -15.22 -33.99
N ASP A 80 -19.01 -15.58 -35.01
CA ASP A 80 -20.23 -14.89 -35.43
C ASP A 80 -21.29 -14.86 -34.32
N SER A 81 -22.02 -13.75 -34.32
CA SER A 81 -23.35 -13.47 -33.74
C SER A 81 -24.16 -14.67 -33.23
N ALA A 82 -24.53 -14.62 -31.94
CA ALA A 82 -25.65 -15.37 -31.40
C ALA A 82 -26.44 -14.52 -30.38
N ASP A 83 -27.64 -14.15 -30.82
CA ASP A 83 -28.87 -13.81 -30.10
C ASP A 83 -28.86 -12.94 -28.83
N SER A 84 -29.39 -11.72 -29.05
CA SER A 84 -30.23 -10.97 -28.12
C SER A 84 -31.32 -11.86 -27.52
N SER A 85 -31.15 -12.29 -26.26
CA SER A 85 -32.23 -12.85 -25.45
C SER A 85 -32.29 -12.19 -24.08
N THR A 86 -33.34 -11.35 -23.95
CA THR A 86 -34.12 -11.06 -22.73
C THR A 86 -33.42 -11.23 -21.38
N VAL A 87 -33.16 -10.08 -20.74
CA VAL A 87 -32.78 -9.96 -19.33
C VAL A 87 -33.82 -10.69 -18.46
N THR A 88 -33.48 -11.90 -18.04
CA THR A 88 -34.22 -12.59 -16.98
C THR A 88 -33.69 -12.03 -15.65
N PRO A 89 -34.54 -11.44 -14.79
CA PRO A 89 -34.09 -10.97 -13.50
C PRO A 89 -33.56 -12.15 -12.69
N ILE A 90 -32.27 -12.10 -12.36
CA ILE A 90 -31.62 -13.06 -11.48
C ILE A 90 -32.24 -12.83 -10.09
N VAL A 91 -33.07 -13.79 -9.66
CA VAL A 91 -33.63 -13.88 -8.31
C VAL A 91 -32.50 -13.74 -7.30
N GLU A 92 -32.71 -12.92 -6.25
CA GLU A 92 -31.78 -12.78 -5.12
C GLU A 92 -31.26 -14.15 -4.69
N PRO A 93 -29.93 -14.35 -4.55
CA PRO A 93 -29.43 -15.58 -3.99
C PRO A 93 -29.93 -15.73 -2.56
N SER A 94 -30.78 -16.72 -2.31
CA SER A 94 -31.07 -17.21 -0.96
C SER A 94 -29.75 -17.66 -0.35
N TYR A 95 -29.19 -16.93 0.62
CA TYR A 95 -27.89 -17.22 1.24
C TYR A 95 -27.86 -18.62 1.89
N PRO A 96 -27.27 -19.66 1.30
CA PRO A 96 -27.24 -21.00 1.90
C PRO A 96 -25.92 -21.23 2.64
N SER A 97 -25.26 -20.17 3.13
CA SER A 97 -24.20 -20.34 4.13
C SER A 97 -24.87 -20.30 5.49
N ASP A 98 -25.16 -21.50 6.02
CA ASP A 98 -25.55 -21.65 7.41
C ASP A 98 -24.35 -21.31 8.31
N ASP A 99 -24.20 -20.01 8.59
CA ASP A 99 -23.21 -19.47 9.52
C ASP A 99 -23.54 -19.81 10.99
N SER A 100 -24.75 -20.32 11.28
CA SER A 100 -25.20 -20.60 12.65
C SER A 100 -24.30 -21.60 13.39
N ARG A 101 -23.54 -22.42 12.64
CA ARG A 101 -22.56 -23.37 13.19
C ARG A 101 -21.27 -22.72 13.71
N PHE A 102 -21.01 -21.45 13.41
CA PHE A 102 -19.81 -20.74 13.85
C PHE A 102 -20.06 -19.93 15.14
N PRO A 103 -19.04 -19.72 15.99
CA PRO A 103 -19.17 -18.88 17.17
C PRO A 103 -19.73 -17.49 16.83
N GLY A 104 -20.82 -17.07 17.49
CA GLY A 104 -21.49 -15.81 17.22
C GLY A 104 -22.36 -15.77 15.96
N GLY A 105 -22.45 -16.87 15.22
CA GLY A 105 -23.25 -16.96 14.00
C GLY A 105 -22.63 -16.26 12.79
N CYS A 106 -21.33 -15.99 12.80
CA CYS A 106 -20.60 -15.33 11.71
C CYS A 106 -19.30 -16.08 11.37
N MET A 107 -19.22 -16.64 10.17
CA MET A 107 -17.99 -17.32 9.70
C MET A 107 -16.90 -16.30 9.34
N LYS A 108 -15.66 -16.56 9.77
CA LYS A 108 -14.48 -15.76 9.39
C LYS A 108 -14.30 -15.70 7.87
N PHE A 109 -13.80 -14.58 7.36
CA PHE A 109 -13.69 -14.35 5.92
C PHE A 109 -12.83 -15.40 5.20
N GLU A 110 -11.69 -15.80 5.77
CA GLU A 110 -10.82 -16.84 5.18
C GLU A 110 -11.53 -18.19 5.07
N ALA A 111 -12.37 -18.53 6.06
CA ALA A 111 -13.17 -19.74 6.01
C ALA A 111 -14.21 -19.66 4.89
N ARG A 112 -14.72 -18.47 4.54
CA ARG A 112 -15.61 -18.30 3.38
C ARG A 112 -14.86 -18.54 2.07
N LEU A 113 -13.64 -18.02 1.94
CA LEU A 113 -12.80 -18.27 0.76
C LEU A 113 -12.56 -19.78 0.56
N TYR A 114 -12.30 -20.52 1.65
CA TYR A 114 -12.08 -21.97 1.60
C TYR A 114 -13.37 -22.77 1.29
N ASN A 115 -14.49 -22.41 1.92
CA ASN A 115 -15.75 -23.15 1.77
C ASN A 115 -16.48 -22.89 0.44
N LYS A 116 -16.07 -21.86 -0.32
CA LYS A 116 -16.66 -21.43 -1.59
C LYS A 116 -18.20 -21.42 -1.56
N PRO A 117 -18.84 -20.55 -0.75
CA PRO A 117 -20.28 -20.51 -0.61
C PRO A 117 -20.99 -20.34 -1.95
N GLN A 118 -22.13 -21.02 -2.07
CA GLN A 118 -23.00 -20.99 -3.23
C GLN A 118 -23.93 -19.76 -3.21
N PRO A 119 -24.47 -19.35 -4.38
CA PRO A 119 -24.19 -19.89 -5.72
C PRO A 119 -22.88 -19.34 -6.32
N LEU A 120 -22.15 -20.18 -7.05
CA LEU A 120 -21.04 -19.72 -7.88
C LEU A 120 -21.56 -18.81 -9.02
N SER A 121 -20.73 -17.89 -9.50
CA SER A 121 -21.01 -17.15 -10.74
C SER A 121 -21.11 -18.10 -11.94
N LYS A 122 -21.84 -17.67 -12.97
CA LYS A 122 -22.15 -18.50 -14.15
C LYS A 122 -21.05 -18.51 -15.21
N GLY A 123 -19.93 -17.83 -14.97
CA GLY A 123 -18.82 -17.80 -15.89
C GLY A 123 -17.85 -18.97 -15.71
N LYS A 124 -16.79 -18.97 -16.51
CA LYS A 124 -15.70 -19.95 -16.60
C LYS A 124 -14.94 -20.07 -15.28
N TYR A 125 -14.76 -18.97 -14.56
CA TYR A 125 -14.02 -18.95 -13.30
C TYR A 125 -14.87 -19.43 -12.11
N GLN A 126 -16.20 -19.45 -12.24
CA GLN A 126 -17.15 -19.95 -11.23
C GLN A 126 -16.81 -19.43 -9.81
N LEU A 127 -16.68 -18.12 -9.69
CA LEU A 127 -16.28 -17.45 -8.46
C LEU A 127 -17.37 -17.56 -7.38
N PRO A 128 -17.00 -17.88 -6.13
CA PRO A 128 -17.95 -18.00 -5.02
C PRO A 128 -18.48 -16.64 -4.56
N TYR A 129 -19.64 -16.62 -3.91
CA TYR A 129 -20.11 -15.44 -3.18
C TYR A 129 -19.53 -15.45 -1.76
N VAL A 130 -18.56 -14.57 -1.48
CA VAL A 130 -17.80 -14.60 -0.22
C VAL A 130 -18.12 -13.44 0.72
N ARG A 131 -19.03 -12.55 0.35
CA ARG A 131 -19.50 -11.51 1.27
C ARG A 131 -20.18 -12.14 2.51
N PRO A 132 -19.94 -11.59 3.72
CA PRO A 132 -20.74 -11.94 4.88
C PRO A 132 -22.22 -11.55 4.71
N PRO A 133 -23.15 -12.30 5.31
CA PRO A 133 -24.54 -11.85 5.49
C PRO A 133 -24.58 -10.48 6.18
N PRO A 134 -25.58 -9.63 5.92
CA PRO A 134 -25.64 -8.27 6.47
C PRO A 134 -25.40 -8.16 7.99
N ALA A 135 -25.93 -9.11 8.77
CA ALA A 135 -25.76 -9.16 10.23
C ALA A 135 -24.31 -9.45 10.69
N CYS A 136 -23.47 -9.98 9.80
CA CYS A 136 -22.07 -10.31 10.03
C CYS A 136 -21.09 -9.33 9.39
N ARG A 137 -21.59 -8.29 8.71
CA ARG A 137 -20.76 -7.24 8.12
C ARG A 137 -20.32 -6.27 9.22
N THR A 138 -19.05 -5.86 9.18
CA THR A 138 -18.51 -4.91 10.17
C THR A 138 -19.10 -3.50 10.05
N PHE A 139 -19.58 -3.14 8.85
CA PHE A 139 -20.26 -1.88 8.57
C PHE A 139 -21.22 -2.08 7.39
N ASN A 140 -22.46 -1.64 7.53
CA ASN A 140 -23.46 -1.70 6.48
C ASN A 140 -23.68 -0.30 5.89
N LEU A 141 -23.48 -0.15 4.58
CA LEU A 141 -23.67 1.13 3.88
C LEU A 141 -24.72 0.96 2.78
N SER A 142 -25.91 1.54 2.96
CA SER A 142 -27.02 1.39 2.00
C SER A 142 -26.70 1.92 0.61
N SER A 143 -25.95 3.01 0.49
CA SER A 143 -25.53 3.55 -0.81
C SER A 143 -24.58 2.62 -1.56
N LEU A 144 -23.77 1.84 -0.85
CA LEU A 144 -22.90 0.82 -1.44
C LEU A 144 -23.70 -0.39 -1.94
N GLU A 145 -24.68 -0.87 -1.17
CA GLU A 145 -25.55 -1.97 -1.65
C GLU A 145 -26.33 -1.55 -2.89
N ALA A 146 -26.90 -0.34 -2.89
CA ALA A 146 -27.59 0.21 -4.06
C ALA A 146 -26.67 0.33 -5.28
N LEU A 147 -25.43 0.76 -5.09
CA LEU A 147 -24.42 0.81 -6.15
C LEU A 147 -24.09 -0.60 -6.69
N ILE A 148 -23.92 -1.59 -5.82
CA ILE A 148 -23.66 -2.98 -6.24
C ILE A 148 -24.83 -3.52 -7.08
N ASP A 149 -26.07 -3.24 -6.68
CA ASP A 149 -27.26 -3.63 -7.45
C ASP A 149 -27.33 -2.91 -8.82
N GLU A 150 -26.97 -1.62 -8.90
CA GLU A 150 -26.83 -0.90 -10.17
C GLU A 150 -25.77 -1.57 -11.06
N MET A 151 -24.60 -1.88 -10.49
CA MET A 151 -23.48 -2.49 -11.20
C MET A 151 -23.79 -3.90 -11.70
N ARG A 152 -24.72 -4.64 -11.09
CA ARG A 152 -25.21 -5.94 -11.59
C ARG A 152 -25.81 -5.84 -13.00
N THR A 153 -26.42 -4.71 -13.33
CA THR A 153 -26.98 -4.46 -14.67
C THR A 153 -25.99 -3.82 -15.63
N THR A 154 -24.89 -3.25 -15.11
CA THR A 154 -23.86 -2.57 -15.89
C THR A 154 -22.75 -3.53 -16.33
N ILE A 155 -22.33 -4.43 -15.43
CA ILE A 155 -21.29 -5.44 -15.70
C ILE A 155 -21.97 -6.68 -16.28
N HIS A 156 -21.79 -6.90 -17.58
CA HIS A 156 -22.39 -8.02 -18.30
C HIS A 156 -21.75 -9.37 -17.95
N ASP A 157 -20.44 -9.38 -17.73
CA ASP A 157 -19.71 -10.60 -17.42
C ASP A 157 -19.97 -11.08 -15.98
N PRO A 158 -20.45 -12.32 -15.80
CA PRO A 158 -20.87 -12.81 -14.49
C PRO A 158 -19.72 -13.02 -13.51
N ASP A 159 -18.50 -13.34 -13.98
CA ASP A 159 -17.34 -13.51 -13.10
C ASP A 159 -16.76 -12.15 -12.72
N LEU A 160 -16.69 -11.20 -13.65
CA LEU A 160 -16.27 -9.83 -13.38
C LEU A 160 -17.22 -9.15 -12.39
N PHE A 161 -18.53 -9.31 -12.57
CA PHE A 161 -19.50 -8.80 -11.60
C PHE A 161 -19.31 -9.45 -10.24
N ARG A 162 -19.15 -10.78 -10.17
CA ARG A 162 -18.93 -11.47 -8.90
C ARG A 162 -17.65 -11.02 -8.20
N LEU A 163 -16.56 -10.82 -8.95
CA LEU A 163 -15.31 -10.30 -8.42
C LEU A 163 -15.51 -8.87 -7.85
N PHE A 164 -16.19 -7.99 -8.59
CA PHE A 164 -16.51 -6.64 -8.10
C PHE A 164 -17.39 -6.68 -6.84
N GLU A 165 -18.45 -7.49 -6.85
CA GLU A 165 -19.40 -7.64 -5.75
C GLU A 165 -18.71 -8.17 -4.48
N ASN A 166 -17.74 -9.07 -4.60
CA ASN A 166 -16.98 -9.55 -3.44
C ASN A 166 -15.89 -8.58 -2.99
N ALA A 167 -15.17 -7.96 -3.94
CA ALA A 167 -13.97 -7.17 -3.66
C ALA A 167 -14.30 -5.76 -3.18
N PHE A 168 -15.14 -5.01 -3.89
CA PHE A 168 -15.34 -3.60 -3.57
C PHE A 168 -15.87 -3.35 -2.13
N PRO A 169 -16.86 -4.09 -1.60
CA PRO A 169 -17.33 -3.88 -0.23
C PRO A 169 -16.43 -4.52 0.86
N ASN A 170 -15.34 -5.19 0.50
CA ASN A 170 -14.58 -6.05 1.41
C ASN A 170 -14.12 -5.34 2.70
N THR A 171 -13.66 -4.09 2.61
CA THR A 171 -13.28 -3.31 3.79
C THR A 171 -14.47 -3.06 4.72
N LEU A 172 -15.58 -2.55 4.21
CA LEU A 172 -16.77 -2.29 5.05
C LEU A 172 -17.37 -3.59 5.60
N ASP A 173 -17.32 -4.66 4.81
CA ASP A 173 -17.83 -5.96 5.21
C ASP A 173 -17.00 -6.63 6.32
N THR A 174 -15.68 -6.40 6.38
CA THR A 174 -14.79 -7.25 7.21
C THR A 174 -13.77 -6.54 8.09
N MET A 175 -13.45 -5.26 7.85
CA MET A 175 -12.28 -4.60 8.42
C MET A 175 -12.59 -3.43 9.36
N ILE A 176 -13.86 -3.01 9.46
CA ILE A 176 -14.27 -1.97 10.41
C ILE A 176 -14.40 -2.59 11.81
N LYS A 177 -13.26 -2.81 12.46
CA LYS A 177 -13.19 -3.61 13.68
C LYS A 177 -13.92 -2.95 14.85
N TRP A 178 -13.92 -1.63 14.90
CA TRP A 178 -14.70 -0.86 15.88
C TRP A 178 -14.94 0.58 15.39
N TYR A 179 -16.04 1.19 15.80
CA TYR A 179 -16.28 2.62 15.71
C TYR A 179 -17.08 3.08 16.94
N GLY A 180 -16.88 4.32 17.36
CA GLY A 180 -17.52 4.86 18.56
C GLY A 180 -17.05 6.28 18.84
N TYR A 181 -16.98 6.63 20.13
CA TYR A 181 -16.53 7.94 20.60
C TYR A 181 -15.36 7.79 21.56
N ALA A 182 -14.52 8.82 21.63
CA ALA A 182 -13.42 8.88 22.57
C ALA A 182 -13.89 9.00 24.02
N ASN A 183 -13.08 8.48 24.94
CA ASN A 183 -13.20 8.77 26.36
C ASN A 183 -12.09 9.75 26.80
N VAL A 184 -12.43 10.66 27.71
CA VAL A 184 -11.46 11.39 28.53
C VAL A 184 -11.47 10.78 29.91
N THR A 185 -10.30 10.34 30.37
CA THR A 185 -10.12 9.86 31.75
C THR A 185 -9.78 11.03 32.65
N ASP A 186 -10.57 11.20 33.71
CA ASP A 186 -10.24 12.13 34.78
C ASP A 186 -8.97 11.66 35.51
N PRO A 187 -7.93 12.51 35.64
CA PRO A 187 -6.67 12.10 36.24
C PRO A 187 -6.79 11.78 37.74
N ASP A 188 -7.73 12.41 38.45
CA ASP A 188 -7.92 12.27 39.90
C ASP A 188 -8.83 11.09 40.25
N THR A 189 -9.95 10.91 39.53
CA THR A 189 -10.92 9.85 39.80
C THR A 189 -10.70 8.58 38.98
N GLN A 190 -9.95 8.67 37.88
CA GLN A 190 -9.79 7.60 36.87
C GLN A 190 -11.12 7.20 36.20
N GLU A 191 -12.15 8.03 36.28
CA GLU A 191 -13.43 7.81 35.61
C GLU A 191 -13.36 8.27 34.15
N ASP A 192 -13.95 7.47 33.26
CA ASP A 192 -14.05 7.79 31.85
C ASP A 192 -15.34 8.56 31.55
N THR A 193 -15.19 9.72 30.92
CA THR A 193 -16.31 10.47 30.33
C THR A 193 -16.24 10.39 28.81
N MET A 194 -17.30 9.88 28.19
CA MET A 194 -17.43 9.83 26.72
C MET A 194 -17.59 11.24 26.15
N THR A 195 -16.87 11.54 25.08
CA THR A 195 -16.96 12.81 24.34
C THR A 195 -17.79 12.65 23.07
N ASP A 196 -17.88 13.69 22.26
CA ASP A 196 -18.41 13.66 20.89
C ASP A 196 -17.30 13.48 19.82
N GLU A 197 -16.05 13.20 20.21
CA GLU A 197 -14.94 12.89 19.30
C GLU A 197 -15.17 11.50 18.70
N GLU A 198 -15.67 11.44 17.48
CA GLU A 198 -15.85 10.19 16.75
C GLU A 198 -14.51 9.49 16.52
N LEU A 199 -14.53 8.16 16.55
CA LEU A 199 -13.36 7.31 16.33
C LEU A 199 -13.74 6.08 15.50
N THR A 200 -12.85 5.69 14.60
CA THR A 200 -12.98 4.50 13.77
C THR A 200 -11.67 3.73 13.78
N TYR A 201 -11.74 2.44 14.09
CA TYR A 201 -10.62 1.52 14.06
C TYR A 201 -10.77 0.52 12.90
N ILE A 202 -10.04 0.77 11.81
CA ILE A 202 -9.94 -0.09 10.63
C ILE A 202 -8.65 -0.89 10.69
N ILE A 203 -8.74 -2.20 10.51
CA ILE A 203 -7.59 -3.11 10.54
C ILE A 203 -7.11 -3.44 9.12
N THR A 204 -5.85 -3.87 8.99
CA THR A 204 -5.28 -4.32 7.68
C THR A 204 -6.05 -5.52 7.10
N GLY A 205 -6.67 -6.33 7.96
CA GLY A 205 -7.50 -7.48 7.59
C GLY A 205 -7.26 -8.69 8.48
N ASP A 206 -6.15 -9.38 8.25
CA ASP A 206 -5.77 -10.62 8.95
C ASP A 206 -5.14 -10.38 10.34
N ILE A 207 -4.78 -9.14 10.64
CA ILE A 207 -4.18 -8.72 11.91
C ILE A 207 -5.07 -7.65 12.53
N ASP A 208 -5.41 -7.80 13.81
CA ASP A 208 -6.13 -6.79 14.60
C ASP A 208 -5.18 -5.63 15.00
N ALA A 209 -4.59 -4.99 13.99
CA ALA A 209 -3.73 -3.81 14.06
C ALA A 209 -4.06 -2.87 12.89
N MET A 210 -3.95 -1.56 13.13
CA MET A 210 -4.21 -0.51 12.14
C MET A 210 -2.89 -0.02 11.58
N TRP A 211 -2.62 -0.26 10.29
CA TRP A 211 -1.61 0.48 9.55
C TRP A 211 -2.24 1.80 9.09
N LEU A 212 -1.55 2.93 9.30
CA LEU A 212 -2.07 4.25 8.93
C LEU A 212 -2.32 4.34 7.41
N ARG A 213 -1.37 3.82 6.62
CA ARG A 213 -1.51 3.65 5.17
C ARG A 213 -2.75 2.81 4.83
N ASP A 214 -2.78 1.56 5.28
CA ASP A 214 -3.82 0.60 4.88
C ASP A 214 -5.20 1.14 5.22
N SER A 215 -5.41 1.58 6.46
CA SER A 215 -6.71 2.09 6.92
C SER A 215 -7.20 3.30 6.13
N ALA A 216 -6.30 4.24 5.81
CA ALA A 216 -6.63 5.38 4.95
C ALA A 216 -6.96 4.91 3.53
N ALA A 217 -6.12 4.08 2.93
CA ALA A 217 -6.28 3.65 1.54
C ALA A 217 -7.52 2.76 1.34
N GLN A 218 -7.80 1.87 2.28
CA GLN A 218 -9.00 1.03 2.33
C GLN A 218 -10.28 1.87 2.39
N LEU A 219 -10.29 2.98 3.15
CA LEU A 219 -11.45 3.86 3.22
C LEU A 219 -11.53 4.80 2.01
N MET A 220 -10.38 5.21 1.46
CA MET A 220 -10.28 6.08 0.28
C MET A 220 -11.05 5.54 -0.92
N SER A 221 -11.12 4.21 -1.08
CA SER A 221 -11.86 3.55 -2.15
C SER A 221 -13.36 3.87 -2.17
N TYR A 222 -13.92 4.34 -1.07
CA TYR A 222 -15.33 4.75 -0.97
C TYR A 222 -15.52 6.27 -1.12
N SER A 223 -14.48 7.03 -1.50
CA SER A 223 -14.55 8.50 -1.67
C SER A 223 -15.61 8.97 -2.69
N SER A 224 -16.00 8.10 -3.63
CA SER A 224 -17.09 8.35 -4.59
C SER A 224 -18.49 8.28 -3.97
N LEU A 225 -18.62 7.61 -2.83
CA LEU A 225 -19.86 7.49 -2.05
C LEU A 225 -19.90 8.44 -0.85
N LEU A 226 -18.80 9.14 -0.56
CA LEU A 226 -18.70 10.08 0.55
C LEU A 226 -19.50 11.35 0.23
N VAL A 227 -20.47 11.63 1.08
CA VAL A 227 -21.28 12.86 1.09
C VAL A 227 -21.24 13.47 2.49
N ALA A 228 -21.46 14.79 2.59
CA ALA A 228 -21.60 15.45 3.88
C ALA A 228 -22.80 14.88 4.66
N ASP A 229 -22.72 14.93 5.99
CA ASP A 229 -23.87 14.62 6.84
C ASP A 229 -24.88 15.78 6.80
N ASP A 230 -26.15 15.46 6.56
CA ASP A 230 -27.26 16.41 6.67
C ASP A 230 -27.90 16.29 8.06
N SER A 231 -28.64 17.32 8.50
CA SER A 231 -29.42 17.25 9.74
C SER A 231 -30.43 16.09 9.70
N GLY A 232 -30.09 14.97 10.35
CA GLY A 232 -30.88 13.74 10.36
C GLY A 232 -30.26 12.53 9.63
N SER A 233 -29.06 12.65 9.03
CA SER A 233 -28.37 11.50 8.44
C SER A 233 -27.67 10.65 9.51
N GLY A 234 -28.02 9.36 9.53
CA GLY A 234 -27.44 8.40 10.46
C GLY A 234 -28.02 8.46 11.88
N SER A 235 -27.74 7.43 12.67
CA SER A 235 -28.03 7.37 14.10
C SER A 235 -26.81 6.86 14.86
N GLU A 236 -26.85 6.89 16.19
CA GLU A 236 -25.79 6.28 17.00
C GLU A 236 -25.52 4.83 16.58
N ASN A 237 -26.58 4.08 16.26
CA ASN A 237 -26.57 2.68 15.82
C ASN A 237 -26.40 2.48 14.30
N THR A 238 -26.39 3.56 13.51
CA THR A 238 -26.26 3.50 12.05
C THR A 238 -25.44 4.70 11.59
N PRO A 239 -24.12 4.71 11.87
CA PRO A 239 -23.23 5.77 11.42
C PRO A 239 -23.22 5.89 9.89
N THR A 240 -23.06 7.12 9.41
CA THR A 240 -22.85 7.39 7.99
C THR A 240 -21.39 7.14 7.59
N LEU A 241 -21.12 7.11 6.28
CA LEU A 241 -19.75 7.04 5.77
C LEU A 241 -18.92 8.27 6.20
N ALA A 242 -19.52 9.45 6.30
CA ALA A 242 -18.85 10.65 6.79
C ALA A 242 -18.43 10.52 8.27
N ARG A 243 -19.30 9.99 9.13
CA ARG A 243 -18.96 9.66 10.52
C ARG A 243 -17.82 8.64 10.62
N LEU A 244 -17.85 7.61 9.78
CA LEU A 244 -16.76 6.62 9.72
C LEU A 244 -15.43 7.29 9.32
N TRP A 245 -15.48 8.24 8.38
CA TRP A 245 -14.33 8.98 7.87
C TRP A 245 -13.74 9.95 8.90
N ARG A 246 -14.56 10.77 9.55
CA ARG A 246 -14.14 11.63 10.66
C ARG A 246 -13.53 10.82 11.80
N GLY A 247 -14.16 9.69 12.12
CA GLY A 247 -13.64 8.77 13.12
C GLY A 247 -12.27 8.20 12.76
N LEU A 248 -12.00 7.90 11.49
CA LEU A 248 -10.68 7.44 11.06
C LEU A 248 -9.64 8.57 11.17
N VAL A 249 -9.98 9.78 10.71
CA VAL A 249 -9.08 10.94 10.80
C VAL A 249 -8.70 11.24 12.25
N ASN A 250 -9.67 11.24 13.18
CA ASN A 250 -9.41 11.43 14.61
C ASN A 250 -8.57 10.29 15.20
N MET A 251 -8.85 9.03 14.81
CA MET A 251 -8.08 7.88 15.25
C MET A 251 -6.61 7.99 14.80
N GLN A 252 -6.37 8.26 13.52
CA GLN A 252 -5.02 8.46 13.00
C GLN A 252 -4.34 9.67 13.64
N ALA A 253 -5.06 10.78 13.88
CA ALA A 253 -4.51 11.92 14.59
C ALA A 253 -4.01 11.54 15.99
N ARG A 254 -4.78 10.74 16.72
CA ARG A 254 -4.38 10.20 18.02
C ARG A 254 -3.14 9.30 17.91
N HIS A 255 -3.08 8.42 16.92
CA HIS A 255 -1.95 7.53 16.70
C HIS A 255 -0.67 8.29 16.32
N VAL A 256 -0.76 9.28 15.43
CA VAL A 256 0.34 10.19 15.09
C VAL A 256 0.85 10.93 16.34
N LEU A 257 -0.03 11.35 17.24
CA LEU A 257 0.36 11.98 18.50
C LEU A 257 0.99 11.01 19.50
N ILE A 258 0.60 9.73 19.49
CA ILE A 258 1.22 8.68 20.31
C ILE A 258 2.66 8.43 19.85
N SER A 259 2.87 8.25 18.55
CA SER A 259 4.21 8.12 17.98
C SER A 259 4.20 8.41 16.48
N PRO A 260 4.68 9.59 16.05
CA PRO A 260 4.67 9.93 14.63
C PRO A 260 5.65 9.08 13.83
N TYR A 261 6.61 8.39 14.49
CA TYR A 261 7.61 7.54 13.84
C TYR A 261 7.16 6.09 13.59
N CYS A 262 5.95 5.71 14.04
CA CYS A 262 5.43 4.35 13.88
C CYS A 262 4.30 4.32 12.84
N HIS A 263 4.20 3.21 12.10
CA HIS A 263 3.22 3.05 11.03
C HIS A 263 1.98 2.23 11.44
N SER A 264 2.06 1.40 12.50
CA SER A 264 0.99 0.50 12.90
C SER A 264 0.66 0.53 14.40
N PHE A 265 -0.64 0.52 14.72
CA PHE A 265 -1.14 0.82 16.06
C PHE A 265 -2.21 -0.14 16.56
N GLN A 266 -2.30 -0.19 17.89
CA GLN A 266 -3.24 -1.03 18.62
C GLN A 266 -4.65 -0.41 18.64
N PRO A 267 -5.67 -1.22 18.94
CA PRO A 267 -7.03 -0.72 19.14
C PRO A 267 -7.09 0.32 20.28
N PRO A 268 -8.00 1.31 20.19
CA PRO A 268 -8.20 2.27 21.28
C PRO A 268 -8.78 1.55 22.50
N ARG A 269 -8.46 2.03 23.72
CA ARG A 269 -8.86 1.36 24.97
C ARG A 269 -10.38 1.22 25.10
N GLU A 270 -11.12 2.26 24.73
CA GLU A 270 -12.57 2.33 24.74
C GLU A 270 -13.26 1.33 23.81
N SER A 271 -12.54 0.72 22.85
CA SER A 271 -13.10 -0.37 22.04
C SER A 271 -13.28 -1.68 22.80
N GLY A 272 -12.58 -1.85 23.94
CA GLY A 272 -12.51 -3.12 24.67
C GLY A 272 -11.76 -4.24 23.93
N ILE A 273 -11.26 -3.98 22.71
CA ILE A 273 -10.46 -4.93 21.95
C ILE A 273 -9.07 -5.01 22.59
N ARG A 274 -8.58 -6.23 22.78
CA ARG A 274 -7.26 -6.46 23.37
C ARG A 274 -6.16 -6.13 22.34
N PRO A 275 -5.04 -5.52 22.77
CA PRO A 275 -3.87 -5.34 21.91
C PRO A 275 -3.38 -6.67 21.31
N THR A 276 -3.02 -6.63 20.04
CA THR A 276 -2.46 -7.76 19.30
C THR A 276 -0.98 -7.91 19.61
N ARG A 277 -0.55 -9.15 19.90
CA ARG A 277 0.87 -9.42 20.16
C ARG A 277 1.67 -9.46 18.86
N ASN A 278 2.59 -8.52 18.68
CA ASN A 278 3.63 -8.61 17.67
C ASN A 278 4.79 -9.49 18.15
N ALA A 279 5.10 -10.59 17.44
CA ALA A 279 6.21 -11.48 17.77
C ALA A 279 7.59 -10.84 17.49
N ALA A 280 7.65 -9.88 16.56
CA ALA A 280 8.88 -9.17 16.22
C ALA A 280 9.26 -8.10 17.25
N TYR A 281 8.34 -7.71 18.15
CA TYR A 281 8.59 -6.68 19.18
C TYR A 281 9.88 -6.92 19.98
N SER A 282 10.15 -8.17 20.37
CA SER A 282 11.35 -8.49 21.15
C SER A 282 12.65 -8.51 20.34
N HIS A 283 12.56 -8.49 19.01
CA HIS A 283 13.70 -8.48 18.10
C HIS A 283 13.97 -7.10 17.53
N ASN A 284 12.96 -6.23 17.49
CA ASN A 284 13.02 -4.88 16.95
C ASN A 284 13.37 -3.87 18.05
N HIS A 285 14.30 -2.99 17.74
CA HIS A 285 14.80 -1.96 18.65
C HIS A 285 14.78 -0.60 17.94
N PRO A 286 13.59 -0.01 17.73
CA PRO A 286 13.49 1.37 17.29
C PRO A 286 13.90 2.33 18.40
N TYR A 287 14.45 3.46 17.99
CA TYR A 287 14.57 4.67 18.78
C TYR A 287 13.77 5.77 18.09
N PRO A 288 12.90 6.52 18.81
CA PRO A 288 12.53 6.31 20.22
C PRO A 288 11.80 4.97 20.44
N PRO A 289 11.89 4.37 21.65
CA PRO A 289 11.13 3.18 21.96
C PRO A 289 9.63 3.50 22.05
N TYR A 290 8.78 2.49 21.85
CA TYR A 290 7.33 2.64 21.88
C TYR A 290 6.66 1.74 22.92
N ASP A 291 5.48 2.18 23.39
CA ASP A 291 4.60 1.35 24.22
C ASP A 291 3.82 0.36 23.33
N ARG A 292 4.12 -0.93 23.47
CA ARG A 292 3.47 -2.02 22.71
C ARG A 292 1.97 -2.18 22.97
N THR A 293 1.44 -1.53 24.00
CA THR A 293 -0.01 -1.50 24.27
C THR A 293 -0.74 -0.47 23.43
N LEU A 294 -0.01 0.50 22.85
CA LEU A 294 -0.53 1.55 21.98
C LEU A 294 -0.08 1.38 20.53
N VAL A 295 1.14 0.90 20.31
CA VAL A 295 1.77 0.70 19.00
C VAL A 295 1.94 -0.81 18.74
N PHE A 296 1.64 -1.26 17.52
CA PHE A 296 1.80 -2.66 17.11
C PHE A 296 3.21 -2.94 16.57
N ASP A 297 3.68 -2.11 15.64
CA ASP A 297 5.06 -2.07 15.16
C ASP A 297 5.48 -0.64 14.82
N CYS A 298 6.79 -0.38 14.85
CA CYS A 298 7.34 0.95 14.67
C CYS A 298 8.48 0.94 13.64
N LYS A 299 8.09 0.77 12.38
CA LYS A 299 8.92 1.06 11.21
C LYS A 299 8.57 2.45 10.69
N TRP A 300 9.56 3.34 10.56
CA TRP A 300 9.35 4.68 10.03
C TRP A 300 9.11 4.65 8.52
N GLU A 301 7.87 4.98 8.15
CA GLU A 301 7.32 5.02 6.79
C GLU A 301 6.70 6.39 6.54
N LEU A 302 7.33 7.24 5.71
CA LEU A 302 6.86 8.60 5.43
C LEU A 302 5.44 8.62 4.85
N ASP A 303 5.07 7.62 4.06
CA ASP A 303 3.75 7.50 3.47
C ASP A 303 2.63 7.40 4.52
N SER A 304 2.90 6.83 5.70
CA SER A 304 1.91 6.77 6.78
C SER A 304 1.40 8.16 7.19
N LEU A 305 2.30 9.14 7.28
CA LEU A 305 1.93 10.53 7.55
C LEU A 305 1.30 11.20 6.33
N ALA A 306 1.75 10.86 5.12
CA ALA A 306 1.16 11.37 3.89
C ALA A 306 -0.30 10.91 3.73
N TYR A 307 -0.61 9.65 4.04
CA TYR A 307 -1.97 9.10 4.02
C TYR A 307 -2.89 9.78 5.03
N PHE A 308 -2.39 10.08 6.24
CA PHE A 308 -3.15 10.87 7.22
C PHE A 308 -3.55 12.26 6.68
N LEU A 309 -2.64 12.94 5.99
CA LEU A 309 -2.95 14.21 5.34
C LEU A 309 -3.88 14.04 4.12
N GLN A 310 -3.66 12.99 3.32
CA GLN A 310 -4.46 12.72 2.12
C GLN A 310 -5.92 12.40 2.45
N ILE A 311 -6.16 11.55 3.46
CA ILE A 311 -7.52 11.19 3.91
C ILE A 311 -8.25 12.39 4.52
N SER A 312 -7.51 13.27 5.21
CA SER A 312 -7.99 14.55 5.73
C SER A 312 -8.41 15.50 4.59
N ALA A 313 -7.51 15.74 3.64
CA ALA A 313 -7.78 16.60 2.48
C ALA A 313 -8.97 16.10 1.66
N THR A 314 -9.04 14.79 1.41
CA THR A 314 -10.14 14.21 0.64
C THR A 314 -11.48 14.35 1.34
N TYR A 315 -11.55 14.17 2.67
CA TYR A 315 -12.78 14.43 3.43
C TYR A 315 -13.25 15.87 3.24
N PHE A 316 -12.33 16.82 3.40
CA PHE A 316 -12.64 18.24 3.27
C PHE A 316 -13.12 18.60 1.86
N GLU A 317 -12.43 18.12 0.82
CA GLU A 317 -12.78 18.35 -0.58
C GLU A 317 -14.17 17.81 -0.94
N LYS A 318 -14.60 16.71 -0.31
CA LYS A 318 -15.90 16.06 -0.58
C LYS A 318 -17.06 16.62 0.24
N THR A 319 -16.80 17.16 1.43
CA THR A 319 -17.85 17.53 2.39
C THR A 319 -17.89 19.02 2.73
N ALA A 320 -16.81 19.76 2.48
CA ALA A 320 -16.60 21.12 2.93
C ALA A 320 -16.75 21.34 4.46
N ASP A 321 -16.66 20.26 5.26
CA ASP A 321 -16.79 20.28 6.71
C ASP A 321 -15.50 20.82 7.36
N LEU A 322 -15.31 22.14 7.27
CA LEU A 322 -14.15 22.84 7.86
C LEU A 322 -14.18 22.77 9.39
N ALA A 323 -15.37 22.81 9.98
CA ALA A 323 -15.57 22.85 11.43
C ALA A 323 -14.94 21.63 12.10
N PHE A 324 -15.05 20.44 11.48
CA PHE A 324 -14.41 19.22 11.95
C PHE A 324 -12.91 19.39 12.24
N PHE A 325 -12.13 19.98 11.33
CA PHE A 325 -10.68 20.13 11.46
C PHE A 325 -10.24 21.16 12.50
N GLY A 326 -11.16 22.04 12.91
CA GLY A 326 -10.96 22.97 14.02
C GLY A 326 -11.17 22.34 15.41
N ARG A 327 -11.72 21.11 15.47
CA ARG A 327 -11.99 20.39 16.72
C ARG A 327 -10.84 19.45 17.12
N TYR A 328 -10.78 19.15 18.41
CA TYR A 328 -9.84 18.20 19.03
C TYR A 328 -8.37 18.41 18.59
N ASN A 329 -7.77 17.37 18.00
CA ASN A 329 -6.33 17.19 17.93
C ASN A 329 -5.77 17.19 16.50
N TRP A 330 -6.58 17.47 15.47
CA TRP A 330 -6.10 17.38 14.08
C TRP A 330 -4.89 18.30 13.81
N ILE A 331 -4.97 19.58 14.21
CA ILE A 331 -3.87 20.53 14.04
C ILE A 331 -2.60 20.08 14.80
N ASP A 332 -2.78 19.49 15.98
CA ASP A 332 -1.67 19.01 16.80
C ASP A 332 -1.00 17.79 16.16
N ALA A 333 -1.79 16.86 15.61
CA ALA A 333 -1.29 15.73 14.84
C ALA A 333 -0.57 16.17 13.56
N VAL A 334 -1.09 17.15 12.83
CA VAL A 334 -0.39 17.75 11.67
C VAL A 334 0.94 18.36 12.11
N THR A 335 0.97 19.04 13.25
CA THR A 335 2.22 19.59 13.81
C THR A 335 3.23 18.48 14.08
N ALA A 336 2.81 17.42 14.80
CA ALA A 336 3.67 16.29 15.12
C ALA A 336 4.18 15.57 13.87
N ALA A 337 3.34 15.41 12.84
CA ALA A 337 3.73 14.83 11.56
C ALA A 337 4.78 15.69 10.83
N VAL A 338 4.56 17.01 10.75
CA VAL A 338 5.48 17.97 10.14
C VAL A 338 6.81 18.02 10.89
N ASP A 339 6.79 18.04 12.22
CA ASP A 339 7.99 18.06 13.06
C ASP A 339 8.80 16.76 12.90
N ALA A 340 8.14 15.60 12.94
CA ALA A 340 8.79 14.30 12.78
C ALA A 340 9.42 14.13 11.39
N ALA A 341 8.67 14.46 10.33
CA ALA A 341 9.20 14.44 8.97
C ALA A 341 10.32 15.48 8.78
N GLY A 342 10.19 16.66 9.40
CA GLY A 342 11.20 17.72 9.37
C GLY A 342 12.53 17.28 9.98
N ALA A 343 12.48 16.62 11.15
CA ALA A 343 13.66 16.06 11.81
C ALA A 343 14.35 14.97 10.97
N MET A 344 13.61 14.28 10.10
CA MET A 344 14.14 13.25 9.20
C MET A 344 14.69 13.81 7.87
N ARG A 345 14.77 15.13 7.68
CA ARG A 345 15.44 15.77 6.54
C ARG A 345 16.95 15.93 6.72
N GLU A 346 17.42 15.86 7.97
CA GLU A 346 18.84 16.00 8.30
C GLU A 346 19.66 14.91 7.59
N GLY A 347 20.80 15.31 7.04
CA GLY A 347 21.77 14.41 6.43
C GLY A 347 22.48 13.55 7.47
N THR A 348 23.40 12.70 7.00
CA THR A 348 24.20 11.86 7.91
C THR A 348 25.31 12.63 8.61
N TYR A 349 25.85 13.66 7.96
CA TYR A 349 26.96 14.46 8.46
C TYR A 349 26.63 15.95 8.43
N ASP A 350 27.18 16.71 9.38
CA ASP A 350 27.24 18.17 9.28
C ASP A 350 28.30 18.64 8.28
N ALA A 351 28.44 19.96 8.10
CA ALA A 351 29.38 20.55 7.16
C ALA A 351 30.86 20.26 7.52
N GLU A 352 31.15 20.01 8.78
CA GLU A 352 32.47 19.68 9.31
C GLU A 352 32.78 18.17 9.27
N GLY A 353 31.78 17.34 8.93
CA GLY A 353 31.91 15.88 8.81
C GLY A 353 31.59 15.10 10.09
N HIS A 354 31.02 15.72 11.12
CA HIS A 354 30.55 15.00 12.30
C HIS A 354 29.25 14.25 11.97
N VAL A 355 29.12 13.03 12.49
CA VAL A 355 27.88 12.26 12.36
C VAL A 355 26.77 12.93 13.15
N LEU A 356 25.69 13.31 12.47
CA LEU A 356 24.49 13.88 13.09
C LEU A 356 23.69 12.79 13.81
N SER A 357 23.04 13.17 14.91
CA SER A 357 22.09 12.28 15.58
C SER A 357 20.79 12.21 14.79
N SER A 358 20.37 11.00 14.40
CA SER A 358 19.08 10.80 13.75
C SER A 358 17.95 10.77 14.78
N ALA A 359 16.84 11.45 14.49
CA ALA A 359 15.64 11.44 15.34
C ALA A 359 15.02 10.04 15.46
N TYR A 360 15.23 9.20 14.45
CA TYR A 360 14.81 7.80 14.41
C TYR A 360 15.97 6.88 14.03
N THR A 361 16.07 5.72 14.71
CA THR A 361 16.92 4.59 14.31
C THR A 361 16.17 3.28 14.49
N PHE A 362 16.59 2.23 13.78
CA PHE A 362 15.97 0.92 13.91
C PHE A 362 16.98 -0.21 13.68
N THR A 363 17.03 -1.16 14.61
CA THR A 363 17.71 -2.44 14.40
C THR A 363 16.78 -3.60 14.69
N GLY A 364 16.91 -4.69 13.94
CA GLY A 364 16.14 -5.92 14.11
C GLY A 364 17.05 -7.14 14.14
N TRP A 365 16.76 -8.14 14.99
CA TRP A 365 17.41 -9.46 14.91
C TRP A 365 16.75 -10.28 13.80
N THR A 366 17.43 -10.38 12.67
CA THR A 366 16.90 -10.98 11.45
C THR A 366 18.01 -11.60 10.59
N ASP A 367 17.65 -12.56 9.73
CA ASP A 367 18.49 -13.10 8.66
C ASP A 367 18.14 -12.51 7.27
N ARG A 368 17.18 -11.57 7.21
CA ARG A 368 16.75 -10.87 6.00
C ARG A 368 17.19 -9.41 6.04
N GLY A 369 17.95 -8.99 5.02
CA GLY A 369 18.48 -7.62 4.95
C GLY A 369 17.42 -6.52 4.88
N SER A 370 16.21 -6.81 4.43
CA SER A 370 15.12 -5.82 4.37
C SER A 370 14.39 -5.61 5.71
N GLU A 371 14.65 -6.43 6.73
CA GLU A 371 13.98 -6.33 8.04
C GLU A 371 14.81 -5.56 9.09
N THR A 372 15.92 -4.91 8.69
CA THR A 372 16.75 -4.09 9.58
C THR A 372 17.52 -3.03 8.78
N LEU A 373 17.91 -1.94 9.42
CA LEU A 373 18.75 -0.91 8.79
C LEU A 373 20.24 -1.21 8.99
N THR A 374 21.05 -0.79 8.02
CA THR A 374 22.53 -0.79 8.10
C THR A 374 23.05 0.32 9.02
N ASN A 375 24.37 0.40 9.21
CA ASN A 375 25.07 1.42 10.00
C ASN A 375 24.50 1.58 11.42
N ASN A 376 24.38 0.46 12.15
CA ASN A 376 23.84 0.41 13.51
C ASN A 376 22.45 1.04 13.66
N GLY A 377 21.62 0.90 12.64
CA GLY A 377 20.24 1.38 12.66
C GLY A 377 20.00 2.76 12.05
N LEU A 378 21.03 3.39 11.47
CA LEU A 378 20.92 4.69 10.82
C LEU A 378 20.40 4.59 9.37
N GLY A 379 20.68 3.49 8.68
CA GLY A 379 20.54 3.38 7.22
C GLY A 379 21.78 3.85 6.46
N ASN A 380 21.77 3.78 5.13
CA ASN A 380 22.90 4.26 4.33
C ASN A 380 23.04 5.79 4.42
N PRO A 381 24.26 6.34 4.29
CA PRO A 381 24.45 7.78 4.38
C PRO A 381 23.71 8.56 3.29
N SER A 382 23.31 9.79 3.61
CA SER A 382 22.64 10.71 2.69
C SER A 382 23.02 12.17 2.92
N VAL A 383 22.95 12.98 1.87
CA VAL A 383 23.07 14.45 1.93
C VAL A 383 21.68 15.07 1.92
N SER A 384 21.41 15.98 2.84
CA SER A 384 20.16 16.74 2.85
C SER A 384 19.97 17.52 1.54
N ASN A 385 18.86 17.30 0.85
CA ASN A 385 18.49 18.00 -0.39
C ASN A 385 17.06 18.58 -0.37
N GLY A 386 16.40 18.53 0.79
CA GLY A 386 15.00 18.95 0.97
C GLY A 386 14.00 17.80 1.07
N MET A 387 14.32 16.62 0.55
CA MET A 387 13.54 15.40 0.78
C MET A 387 13.65 14.89 2.22
N VAL A 388 12.72 14.04 2.61
CA VAL A 388 12.64 13.37 3.90
C VAL A 388 13.15 11.95 3.77
N ARG A 389 14.05 11.55 4.67
CA ARG A 389 14.52 10.16 4.78
C ARG A 389 13.39 9.30 5.33
N THR A 390 13.03 8.24 4.62
CA THR A 390 12.20 7.15 5.13
C THR A 390 13.04 5.89 5.28
N SER A 391 12.88 5.21 6.42
CA SER A 391 13.69 4.02 6.74
C SER A 391 13.12 2.78 6.07
N PHE A 392 11.80 2.72 5.94
CA PHE A 392 11.08 1.63 5.31
C PHE A 392 10.20 2.14 4.18
N ARG A 393 9.96 1.26 3.22
CA ARG A 393 9.02 1.42 2.11
C ARG A 393 7.62 1.03 2.59
N PRO A 394 6.55 1.39 1.86
CA PRO A 394 5.20 0.93 2.21
C PRO A 394 5.05 -0.59 2.26
N SER A 395 5.97 -1.35 1.69
CA SER A 395 6.03 -2.81 1.77
C SER A 395 6.68 -3.33 3.07
N ASP A 396 6.89 -2.51 4.10
CA ASP A 396 7.60 -2.87 5.35
C ASP A 396 9.09 -3.26 5.16
N ASP A 397 9.64 -3.11 3.94
CA ASP A 397 11.03 -3.37 3.60
C ASP A 397 11.92 -2.13 3.82
N ALA A 398 13.11 -2.33 4.38
CA ALA A 398 14.11 -1.27 4.53
C ALA A 398 14.52 -0.67 3.17
N THR A 399 14.62 0.66 3.13
CA THR A 399 15.17 1.37 1.98
C THR A 399 16.67 1.11 1.84
N ILE A 400 17.19 1.13 0.61
CA ILE A 400 18.65 1.15 0.39
C ILE A 400 19.13 2.59 0.58
N PHE A 401 18.58 3.52 -0.20
CA PHE A 401 18.79 4.95 -0.01
C PHE A 401 17.51 5.57 0.53
N GLN A 402 17.63 6.38 1.58
CA GLN A 402 16.45 6.74 2.39
C GLN A 402 15.55 7.81 1.76
N PHE A 403 15.98 8.49 0.70
CA PHE A 403 15.04 9.33 -0.05
C PHE A 403 14.24 8.47 -1.03
N LEU A 404 13.21 7.81 -0.50
CA LEU A 404 12.19 7.14 -1.30
C LEU A 404 11.38 8.20 -2.06
N VAL A 405 11.62 8.30 -3.35
CA VAL A 405 11.06 9.34 -4.23
C VAL A 405 9.53 9.31 -4.25
N PRO A 406 8.83 8.18 -4.46
CA PRO A 406 7.37 8.19 -4.50
C PRO A 406 6.73 8.56 -3.16
N ALA A 407 7.31 8.18 -2.01
CA ALA A 407 6.82 8.62 -0.70
C ALA A 407 7.01 10.12 -0.48
N ASN A 408 8.14 10.68 -0.94
CA ASN A 408 8.39 12.12 -0.92
C ASN A 408 7.42 12.89 -1.83
N MET A 409 7.12 12.36 -3.02
CA MET A 409 6.09 12.91 -3.92
C MET A 409 4.72 12.96 -3.25
N MET A 410 4.30 11.86 -2.61
CA MET A 410 3.04 11.79 -1.88
C MET A 410 3.01 12.74 -0.69
N TRP A 411 4.11 12.86 0.05
CA TRP A 411 4.23 13.80 1.17
C TRP A 411 4.07 15.25 0.71
N ALA A 412 4.76 15.65 -0.35
CA ALA A 412 4.67 17.00 -0.91
C ALA A 412 3.23 17.34 -1.37
N SER A 413 2.59 16.46 -2.13
CA SER A 413 1.21 16.72 -2.60
C SER A 413 0.20 16.74 -1.45
N SER A 414 0.38 15.88 -0.45
CA SER A 414 -0.53 15.80 0.70
C SER A 414 -0.37 17.00 1.63
N LEU A 415 0.86 17.51 1.81
CA LEU A 415 1.12 18.78 2.50
C LEU A 415 0.43 19.95 1.79
N GLU A 416 0.55 20.05 0.46
CA GLU A 416 -0.09 21.11 -0.33
C GLU A 416 -1.61 21.09 -0.17
N ARG A 417 -2.23 19.92 -0.35
CA ARG A 417 -3.69 19.74 -0.22
C ARG A 417 -4.17 20.02 1.21
N ALA A 418 -3.52 19.45 2.22
CA ALA A 418 -3.91 19.69 3.62
C ALA A 418 -3.64 21.13 4.07
N SER A 419 -2.67 21.84 3.48
CA SER A 419 -2.44 23.27 3.75
C SER A 419 -3.64 24.14 3.40
N ALA A 420 -4.49 23.72 2.45
CA ALA A 420 -5.71 24.45 2.11
C ALA A 420 -6.74 24.46 3.25
N ILE A 421 -6.82 23.36 4.03
CA ILE A 421 -7.63 23.30 5.25
C ILE A 421 -7.05 24.26 6.29
N MET A 422 -5.74 24.17 6.53
CA MET A 422 -5.04 24.99 7.53
C MET A 422 -5.19 26.49 7.23
N GLN A 423 -5.08 26.89 5.95
CA GLN A 423 -5.29 28.26 5.48
C GLN A 423 -6.70 28.77 5.80
N GLN A 424 -7.73 27.93 5.59
CA GLN A 424 -9.12 28.31 5.86
C GLN A 424 -9.40 28.41 7.36
N LEU A 425 -8.84 27.51 8.17
CA LEU A 425 -8.90 27.61 9.63
C LEU A 425 -8.25 28.89 10.14
N ALA A 426 -7.10 29.28 9.58
CA ALA A 426 -6.43 30.53 9.91
C ALA A 426 -7.25 31.77 9.53
N ALA A 427 -8.07 31.68 8.47
CA ALA A 427 -8.92 32.77 7.99
C ALA A 427 -10.28 32.87 8.73
N LEU A 428 -10.58 31.98 9.67
CA LEU A 428 -11.82 32.05 10.44
C LEU A 428 -11.89 33.33 11.28
N PRO A 429 -13.06 34.01 11.34
CA PRO A 429 -13.21 35.22 12.14
C PRO A 429 -13.03 34.89 13.62
N SER A 430 -12.54 35.86 14.41
CA SER A 430 -12.37 35.69 15.86
C SER A 430 -13.68 35.34 16.59
N SER A 431 -14.84 35.65 15.99
CA SER A 431 -16.16 35.28 16.50
C SER A 431 -16.49 33.79 16.38
N SER A 432 -15.71 33.00 15.63
CA SER A 432 -15.93 31.55 15.44
C SER A 432 -15.64 30.71 16.69
N GLY A 433 -14.99 31.27 17.72
CA GLY A 433 -14.60 30.53 18.93
C GLY A 433 -13.44 29.56 18.72
N PHE A 434 -12.94 29.41 17.49
CA PHE A 434 -11.69 28.70 17.21
C PHE A 434 -10.54 29.44 17.93
N THR A 435 -9.59 28.70 18.51
CA THR A 435 -8.53 29.26 19.37
C THR A 435 -7.12 29.03 18.83
N LYS A 436 -6.98 28.21 17.77
CA LYS A 436 -5.69 27.81 17.19
C LYS A 436 -5.35 28.57 15.90
N GLN A 437 -5.94 29.74 15.64
CA GLN A 437 -5.72 30.52 14.40
C GLN A 437 -4.24 30.79 14.12
N GLY A 438 -3.50 31.33 15.09
CA GLY A 438 -2.08 31.63 14.89
C GLY A 438 -1.21 30.39 14.64
N LYS A 439 -1.57 29.26 15.28
CA LYS A 439 -0.92 27.96 15.01
C LYS A 439 -1.22 27.50 13.58
N ALA A 440 -2.46 27.65 13.12
CA ALA A 440 -2.87 27.29 11.76
C ALA A 440 -2.18 28.17 10.70
N GLU A 441 -2.09 29.48 10.91
CA GLU A 441 -1.42 30.40 9.97
C GLU A 441 0.05 30.02 9.78
N ASN A 442 0.79 29.81 10.87
CA ASN A 442 2.20 29.39 10.81
C ASN A 442 2.36 28.04 10.11
N LEU A 443 1.54 27.04 10.47
CA LEU A 443 1.61 25.71 9.86
C LEU A 443 1.30 25.75 8.37
N THR A 444 0.40 26.61 7.90
CA THR A 444 0.09 26.75 6.47
C THR A 444 1.36 27.09 5.67
N LEU A 445 2.13 28.07 6.14
CA LEU A 445 3.40 28.46 5.50
C LEU A 445 4.44 27.34 5.58
N VAL A 446 4.62 26.76 6.76
CA VAL A 446 5.58 25.66 6.98
C VAL A 446 5.27 24.46 6.06
N MET A 447 4.00 24.06 5.94
CA MET A 447 3.60 22.93 5.09
C MET A 447 3.92 23.18 3.61
N ARG A 448 3.62 24.38 3.10
CA ARG A 448 3.90 24.74 1.69
C ARG A 448 5.39 24.85 1.41
N GLN A 449 6.15 25.47 2.31
CA GLN A 449 7.61 25.58 2.19
C GLN A 449 8.27 24.19 2.25
N PHE A 450 7.77 23.30 3.09
CA PHE A 450 8.26 21.92 3.17
C PHE A 450 7.97 21.17 1.86
N ALA A 451 6.74 21.23 1.34
CA ALA A 451 6.41 20.63 0.05
C ALA A 451 7.30 21.16 -1.09
N GLN A 452 7.53 22.47 -1.14
CA GLN A 452 8.43 23.09 -2.12
C GLN A 452 9.88 22.60 -1.98
N GLY A 453 10.38 22.47 -0.74
CA GLY A 453 11.72 21.92 -0.48
C GLY A 453 11.87 20.47 -0.96
N VAL A 454 10.86 19.64 -0.74
CA VAL A 454 10.83 18.25 -1.22
C VAL A 454 10.84 18.21 -2.76
N ARG A 455 10.02 19.04 -3.41
CA ARG A 455 9.99 19.13 -4.88
C ARG A 455 11.33 19.58 -5.47
N SER A 456 12.00 20.55 -4.84
CA SER A 456 13.34 20.97 -5.24
C SER A 456 14.36 19.83 -5.13
N GLY A 457 14.33 19.06 -4.04
CA GLY A 457 15.20 17.89 -3.87
C GLY A 457 14.94 16.79 -4.90
N ILE A 458 13.67 16.53 -5.24
CA ILE A 458 13.29 15.60 -6.32
C ILE A 458 13.83 16.09 -7.67
N ALA A 459 13.65 17.37 -7.99
CA ALA A 459 14.14 17.95 -9.24
C ALA A 459 15.67 17.85 -9.36
N GLN A 460 16.38 18.00 -8.24
CA GLN A 460 17.83 17.97 -8.18
C GLN A 460 18.41 16.56 -8.37
N ASP A 461 17.91 15.59 -7.60
CA ASP A 461 18.59 14.30 -7.45
C ASP A 461 17.80 13.09 -7.98
N ALA A 462 16.48 13.21 -8.16
CA ALA A 462 15.62 12.07 -8.46
C ALA A 462 15.29 11.90 -9.95
N VAL A 463 15.53 12.89 -10.81
CA VAL A 463 15.39 12.76 -12.27
C VAL A 463 16.72 12.33 -12.88
N VAL A 464 16.78 11.12 -13.43
CA VAL A 464 18.02 10.48 -13.85
C VAL A 464 17.91 9.89 -15.25
N ARG A 465 19.02 9.90 -16.00
CA ARG A 465 19.06 9.37 -17.37
C ARG A 465 19.25 7.85 -17.36
N HIS A 466 18.20 7.10 -17.71
CA HIS A 466 18.29 5.66 -17.99
C HIS A 466 18.79 5.39 -19.41
N ARG A 467 19.65 4.38 -19.57
CA ARG A 467 20.28 4.01 -20.87
C ARG A 467 19.28 3.78 -22.00
N THR A 468 18.14 3.17 -21.70
CA THR A 468 17.12 2.76 -22.70
C THR A 468 15.88 3.66 -22.72
N PHE A 469 15.50 4.23 -21.59
CA PHE A 469 14.18 4.88 -21.45
C PHE A 469 14.26 6.41 -21.51
N GLY A 470 15.46 6.99 -21.48
CA GLY A 470 15.63 8.44 -21.34
C GLY A 470 15.55 8.85 -19.87
N ASP A 471 15.09 10.07 -19.62
CA ASP A 471 14.99 10.60 -18.27
C ASP A 471 13.81 9.93 -17.54
N ILE A 472 14.08 9.39 -16.35
CA ILE A 472 13.12 8.70 -15.47
C ILE A 472 13.25 9.21 -14.04
N PHE A 473 12.23 8.97 -13.21
CA PHE A 473 12.36 9.11 -11.76
C PHE A 473 13.07 7.88 -11.18
N ALA A 474 14.09 8.09 -10.36
CA ALA A 474 14.68 7.04 -9.53
C ALA A 474 13.72 6.64 -8.41
N TYR A 475 13.81 5.39 -7.94
CA TYR A 475 12.96 4.92 -6.83
C TYR A 475 13.48 5.43 -5.49
N GLU A 476 14.80 5.33 -5.28
CA GLU A 476 15.48 5.84 -4.10
C GLU A 476 16.77 6.56 -4.50
N VAL A 477 17.12 7.63 -3.78
CA VAL A 477 18.39 8.36 -3.93
C VAL A 477 19.00 8.73 -2.58
N ASP A 478 20.28 9.09 -2.57
CA ASP A 478 21.01 9.46 -1.34
C ASP A 478 21.46 10.93 -1.30
N GLY A 479 21.30 11.69 -2.39
CA GLY A 479 21.81 13.07 -2.52
C GLY A 479 23.33 13.16 -2.73
N TYR A 480 24.08 12.04 -2.71
CA TYR A 480 25.48 11.97 -3.15
C TYR A 480 25.60 11.61 -4.65
N GLY A 481 24.49 11.23 -5.28
CA GLY A 481 24.42 10.80 -6.68
C GLY A 481 24.26 9.29 -6.85
N SER A 482 24.12 8.52 -5.76
CA SER A 482 23.72 7.11 -5.86
C SER A 482 22.21 7.02 -6.04
N VAL A 483 21.80 6.08 -6.88
CA VAL A 483 20.41 5.91 -7.29
C VAL A 483 20.06 4.43 -7.29
N ASN A 484 18.86 4.09 -6.82
CA ASN A 484 18.28 2.76 -6.93
C ASN A 484 17.20 2.79 -8.02
N LEU A 485 17.42 2.03 -9.10
CA LEU A 485 16.49 1.92 -10.22
C LEU A 485 15.69 0.63 -10.08
N MET A 486 14.48 0.75 -9.56
CA MET A 486 13.50 -0.32 -9.42
C MET A 486 12.10 0.29 -9.34
N ASP A 487 11.08 -0.53 -9.15
CA ASP A 487 9.82 -0.08 -8.56
C ASP A 487 9.29 -1.16 -7.61
N ASP A 488 8.40 -0.78 -6.71
CA ASP A 488 7.67 -1.68 -5.82
C ASP A 488 6.18 -1.65 -6.17
N ALA A 489 5.44 -2.69 -5.81
CA ALA A 489 4.03 -2.82 -6.13
C ALA A 489 3.10 -2.01 -5.22
N ASN A 490 3.61 -1.61 -4.05
CA ASN A 490 2.83 -0.88 -3.06
C ASN A 490 2.60 0.59 -3.48
N ILE A 491 1.71 1.34 -2.81
CA ILE A 491 1.45 2.76 -3.09
C ILE A 491 1.85 3.58 -1.85
N PRO A 492 2.71 4.60 -1.97
CA PRO A 492 3.21 5.17 -3.20
C PRO A 492 4.36 4.35 -3.84
N SER A 493 4.30 4.23 -5.16
CA SER A 493 5.32 3.67 -6.07
C SER A 493 5.56 4.62 -7.24
N LEU A 494 6.59 4.35 -8.06
CA LEU A 494 6.78 5.12 -9.29
C LEU A 494 5.62 4.92 -10.24
N LEU A 495 5.10 3.69 -10.37
CA LEU A 495 3.94 3.41 -11.20
C LEU A 495 2.71 4.22 -10.77
N SER A 496 2.51 4.42 -9.45
CA SER A 496 1.35 5.11 -8.90
C SER A 496 1.45 6.65 -8.86
N ILE A 497 2.54 7.27 -9.35
CA ILE A 497 2.76 8.72 -9.28
C ILE A 497 1.52 9.58 -9.65
N PRO A 498 0.76 9.28 -10.71
CA PRO A 498 -0.41 10.08 -11.08
C PRO A 498 -1.51 10.05 -10.01
N LEU A 499 -1.67 8.92 -9.32
CA LEU A 499 -2.64 8.77 -8.22
C LEU A 499 -2.26 9.58 -6.98
N LEU A 500 -1.02 10.04 -6.88
CA LEU A 500 -0.53 10.85 -5.76
C LEU A 500 -0.89 12.33 -5.92
N GLY A 501 -1.37 12.78 -7.09
CA GLY A 501 -1.60 14.19 -7.41
C GLY A 501 -0.31 15.02 -7.50
N PHE A 502 0.86 14.38 -7.54
CA PHE A 502 2.15 15.07 -7.58
C PHE A 502 2.39 15.83 -8.88
N LEU A 503 1.90 15.27 -10.00
CA LEU A 503 2.03 15.86 -11.34
C LEU A 503 1.04 17.01 -11.57
N ASP A 504 -0.08 17.04 -10.84
CA ASP A 504 -1.17 17.99 -11.08
C ASP A 504 -0.94 19.38 -10.43
N THR A 505 -0.04 19.48 -9.44
CA THR A 505 0.29 20.76 -8.78
C THR A 505 1.52 21.42 -9.42
N PRO A 506 1.38 22.57 -10.10
CA PRO A 506 2.53 23.39 -10.49
C PRO A 506 3.23 23.95 -9.24
N LEU A 507 4.56 24.11 -9.28
CA LEU A 507 5.30 24.78 -8.22
C LEU A 507 4.70 26.17 -7.96
N GLN A 508 4.17 26.40 -6.75
CA GLN A 508 3.89 27.74 -6.28
C GLN A 508 5.21 28.36 -5.82
N GLN A 509 5.91 29.09 -6.70
CA GLN A 509 6.99 29.97 -6.22
C GLN A 509 6.38 31.08 -5.34
N GLU A 510 6.97 31.29 -4.16
CA GLU A 510 6.60 32.37 -3.24
C GLU A 510 6.65 33.75 -3.92
N GLY A 511 5.76 34.63 -3.45
CA GLY A 511 5.58 35.97 -3.96
C GLY A 511 6.87 36.79 -3.95
N SER A 512 7.13 37.43 -5.08
CA SER A 512 7.83 38.71 -5.11
C SER A 512 7.07 39.72 -4.24
N GLY A 513 7.43 39.80 -2.96
CA GLY A 513 7.18 40.96 -2.11
C GLY A 513 8.05 42.16 -2.52
N VAL A 514 8.23 42.38 -3.83
CA VAL A 514 9.00 43.48 -4.38
C VAL A 514 8.02 44.47 -5.02
N ASP A 515 8.09 45.68 -4.50
CA ASP A 515 7.31 46.86 -4.84
C ASP A 515 7.01 46.96 -6.35
N ARG A 516 5.73 46.93 -6.73
CA ARG A 516 5.22 46.86 -8.12
C ARG A 516 5.50 48.12 -8.97
N ARG A 517 6.48 48.94 -8.60
CA ARG A 517 6.89 50.13 -9.39
C ARG A 517 8.25 50.02 -10.05
N SER A 518 8.96 48.91 -9.91
CA SER A 518 10.17 48.68 -10.71
C SER A 518 10.38 47.20 -10.99
N VAL A 519 9.93 46.70 -12.15
CA VAL A 519 10.64 45.79 -13.06
C VAL A 519 9.72 45.57 -14.26
N SER A 520 10.13 46.12 -15.40
CA SER A 520 9.64 45.75 -16.72
C SER A 520 10.26 44.41 -17.10
N GLY A 521 9.48 43.32 -17.07
CA GLY A 521 9.88 42.00 -17.54
C GLY A 521 9.32 40.88 -16.68
N SER A 522 8.09 40.43 -16.96
CA SER A 522 7.49 39.27 -16.29
C SER A 522 6.54 38.51 -17.23
N ASP A 523 7.07 38.03 -18.36
CA ASP A 523 6.40 37.03 -19.21
C ASP A 523 7.04 35.62 -19.08
N ASP A 524 8.13 35.47 -18.31
CA ASP A 524 8.96 34.24 -18.26
C ASP A 524 8.45 33.19 -17.25
N VAL A 525 7.82 33.60 -16.14
CA VAL A 525 7.46 32.71 -15.02
C VAL A 525 6.41 31.66 -15.41
N GLY A 526 5.46 32.02 -16.28
CA GLY A 526 4.46 31.08 -16.79
C GLY A 526 5.04 30.05 -17.76
N VAL A 527 6.13 30.40 -18.46
CA VAL A 527 6.80 29.53 -19.44
C VAL A 527 7.62 28.46 -18.71
N ASP A 528 8.33 28.83 -17.64
CA ASP A 528 9.15 27.88 -16.86
C ASP A 528 8.30 26.79 -16.19
N ASN A 529 7.19 27.16 -15.56
CA ASN A 529 6.28 26.19 -14.95
C ASN A 529 5.65 25.24 -15.97
N ALA A 530 5.21 25.76 -17.13
CA ALA A 530 4.64 24.94 -18.20
C ALA A 530 5.68 23.96 -18.78
N LYS A 531 6.92 24.42 -18.94
CA LYS A 531 8.05 23.61 -19.42
C LYS A 531 8.38 22.48 -18.44
N GLN A 532 8.51 22.79 -17.15
CA GLN A 532 8.78 21.77 -16.13
C GLN A 532 7.65 20.73 -16.02
N HIS A 533 6.39 21.16 -16.11
CA HIS A 533 5.25 20.25 -16.12
C HIS A 533 5.30 19.29 -17.32
N HIS A 534 5.61 19.80 -18.52
CA HIS A 534 5.80 18.97 -19.71
C HIS A 534 6.96 17.97 -19.54
N GLU A 535 8.07 18.41 -18.96
CA GLU A 535 9.23 17.55 -18.67
C GLU A 535 8.88 16.42 -17.69
N TYR A 536 8.08 16.70 -16.65
CA TYR A 536 7.67 15.69 -15.67
C TYR A 536 6.67 14.69 -16.23
N ALA A 537 5.73 15.13 -17.07
CA ALA A 537 4.82 14.21 -17.76
C ALA A 537 5.61 13.23 -18.65
N GLN A 538 6.59 13.72 -19.42
CA GLN A 538 7.45 12.87 -20.25
C GLN A 538 8.36 11.97 -19.41
N THR A 539 8.92 12.47 -18.31
CA THR A 539 9.74 11.70 -17.37
C THR A 539 8.92 10.58 -16.76
N TYR A 540 7.67 10.84 -16.36
CA TYR A 540 6.77 9.80 -15.87
C TYR A 540 6.45 8.77 -16.96
N ALA A 541 6.14 9.18 -18.19
CA ALA A 541 5.89 8.24 -19.28
C ALA A 541 7.08 7.30 -19.53
N ASN A 542 8.31 7.81 -19.44
CA ASN A 542 9.52 6.98 -19.49
C ASN A 542 9.65 6.05 -18.28
N THR A 543 9.36 6.57 -17.09
CA THR A 543 9.41 5.83 -15.81
C THR A 543 8.41 4.68 -15.80
N ARG A 544 7.18 4.91 -16.29
CA ARG A 544 6.14 3.90 -16.46
C ARG A 544 6.60 2.77 -17.38
N ARG A 545 7.17 3.11 -18.53
CA ARG A 545 7.73 2.10 -19.47
C ARG A 545 8.85 1.29 -18.83
N PHE A 546 9.69 1.92 -18.00
CA PHE A 546 10.69 1.21 -17.20
C PHE A 546 10.06 0.26 -16.18
N ALA A 547 9.14 0.76 -15.33
CA ALA A 547 8.51 0.02 -14.24
C ALA A 547 7.74 -1.23 -14.73
N LEU A 548 7.09 -1.13 -15.90
CA LEU A 548 6.31 -2.20 -16.54
C LEU A 548 7.13 -3.04 -17.53
N SER A 549 8.44 -3.12 -17.36
CA SER A 549 9.33 -3.89 -18.24
C SER A 549 10.32 -4.76 -17.45
N PRO A 550 10.94 -5.77 -18.08
CA PRO A 550 12.02 -6.55 -17.46
C PRO A 550 13.28 -5.73 -17.07
N ALA A 551 13.34 -4.44 -17.41
CA ALA A 551 14.39 -3.55 -16.91
C ALA A 551 14.18 -3.15 -15.44
N ASN A 552 12.94 -3.18 -14.94
CA ASN A 552 12.66 -3.13 -13.52
C ASN A 552 12.99 -4.50 -12.90
N PRO A 553 13.95 -4.61 -11.96
CA PRO A 553 14.35 -5.89 -11.38
C PRO A 553 13.22 -6.66 -10.67
N TYR A 554 12.15 -5.97 -10.26
CA TYR A 554 10.99 -6.58 -9.61
C TYR A 554 9.76 -6.68 -10.51
N PHE A 555 9.89 -6.44 -11.82
CA PHE A 555 8.84 -6.80 -12.76
C PHE A 555 8.80 -8.31 -12.95
N ALA A 556 7.72 -8.94 -12.47
CA ALA A 556 7.55 -10.39 -12.52
C ALA A 556 6.49 -10.76 -13.55
N TRP A 557 6.77 -11.78 -14.35
CA TRP A 557 5.83 -12.35 -15.30
C TRP A 557 5.96 -13.87 -15.34
N GLY A 558 4.94 -14.56 -15.82
CA GLY A 558 5.02 -16.01 -16.04
C GLY A 558 3.90 -16.53 -16.90
N GLU A 559 4.25 -17.31 -17.91
CA GLU A 559 3.32 -17.81 -18.93
C GLU A 559 2.21 -18.67 -18.33
N LYS A 560 2.55 -19.50 -17.34
CA LYS A 560 1.57 -20.39 -16.67
C LYS A 560 0.50 -19.64 -15.89
N SER A 561 0.84 -18.52 -15.27
CA SER A 561 -0.14 -17.68 -14.58
C SER A 561 -0.85 -16.73 -15.52
N GLY A 562 -0.33 -16.51 -16.74
CA GLY A 562 -0.81 -15.46 -17.63
C GLY A 562 -0.78 -14.07 -16.98
N PHE A 563 0.05 -13.88 -15.95
CA PHE A 563 0.07 -12.68 -15.11
C PHE A 563 1.44 -12.00 -15.18
N ALA A 564 1.43 -10.69 -15.36
CA ALA A 564 2.62 -9.85 -15.37
C ALA A 564 2.33 -8.52 -14.66
N ALA A 565 3.06 -8.23 -13.59
CA ALA A 565 2.96 -6.97 -12.89
C ALA A 565 4.23 -6.69 -12.06
N VAL A 566 4.30 -5.49 -11.51
CA VAL A 566 5.33 -5.12 -10.54
C VAL A 566 5.15 -5.96 -9.26
N GLY A 567 6.25 -6.43 -8.72
CA GLY A 567 6.38 -7.05 -7.40
C GLY A 567 7.22 -6.19 -6.47
N GLY A 568 7.98 -6.81 -5.58
CA GLY A 568 8.89 -6.11 -4.69
C GLY A 568 9.78 -7.08 -3.91
N PRO A 569 10.75 -6.57 -3.13
CA PRO A 569 11.61 -7.41 -2.31
C PRO A 569 10.88 -8.11 -1.15
N HIS A 570 9.71 -7.60 -0.75
CA HIS A 570 8.95 -8.04 0.43
C HIS A 570 8.79 -9.55 0.52
N LEU A 571 8.52 -10.18 -0.63
CA LEU A 571 8.23 -11.60 -0.74
C LEU A 571 9.25 -12.34 -1.62
N GLY A 572 10.28 -11.62 -2.06
CA GLY A 572 11.30 -12.10 -2.99
C GLY A 572 10.89 -12.01 -4.46
N PRO A 573 11.85 -12.25 -5.38
CA PRO A 573 11.63 -12.13 -6.81
C PRO A 573 10.64 -13.17 -7.36
N GLY A 574 10.02 -12.86 -8.50
CA GLY A 574 9.06 -13.74 -9.17
C GLY A 574 7.63 -13.68 -8.60
N ARG A 575 7.37 -12.79 -7.63
CA ARG A 575 6.04 -12.55 -7.07
C ARG A 575 5.50 -11.20 -7.51
N ALA A 576 4.45 -11.21 -8.31
CA ALA A 576 3.76 -10.02 -8.76
C ALA A 576 2.56 -9.73 -7.87
N TRP A 577 2.19 -8.45 -7.73
CA TRP A 577 1.05 -8.06 -6.90
C TRP A 577 -0.12 -7.63 -7.80
N PRO A 578 -1.34 -8.19 -7.63
CA PRO A 578 -2.54 -7.70 -8.31
C PRO A 578 -2.76 -6.20 -8.19
N MET A 579 -2.38 -5.60 -7.07
CA MET A 579 -2.48 -4.16 -6.86
C MET A 579 -1.72 -3.35 -7.93
N ALA A 580 -0.52 -3.77 -8.35
CA ALA A 580 0.22 -3.08 -9.39
C ALA A 580 -0.48 -3.13 -10.75
N SER A 581 -1.14 -4.24 -11.08
CA SER A 581 -1.97 -4.36 -12.29
C SER A 581 -3.18 -3.43 -12.25
N ILE A 582 -3.82 -3.28 -11.07
CA ILE A 582 -4.90 -2.30 -10.86
C ILE A 582 -4.38 -0.87 -11.04
N VAL A 583 -3.23 -0.54 -10.46
CA VAL A 583 -2.60 0.79 -10.62
C VAL A 583 -2.25 1.05 -12.09
N THR A 584 -1.71 0.06 -12.82
CA THR A 584 -1.49 0.16 -14.28
C THR A 584 -2.79 0.55 -14.99
N ALA A 585 -3.90 -0.15 -14.70
CA ALA A 585 -5.18 0.13 -15.31
C ALA A 585 -5.74 1.51 -14.93
N LEU A 586 -5.72 1.88 -13.64
CA LEU A 586 -6.21 3.18 -13.14
C LEU A 586 -5.45 4.34 -13.78
N THR A 587 -4.13 4.25 -13.84
CA THR A 587 -3.28 5.31 -14.42
C THR A 587 -3.41 5.42 -15.93
N THR A 588 -3.56 4.30 -16.66
CA THR A 588 -3.92 4.32 -18.09
C THR A 588 -5.31 4.92 -18.31
N TYR A 589 -6.29 4.59 -17.47
CA TYR A 589 -7.67 4.96 -17.71
C TYR A 589 -8.01 6.40 -17.31
N ILE A 590 -7.54 6.84 -16.13
CA ILE A 590 -7.90 8.12 -15.52
C ILE A 590 -6.96 9.25 -15.96
N HIS A 591 -5.66 8.96 -16.08
CA HIS A 591 -4.64 9.99 -16.31
C HIS A 591 -4.11 10.04 -17.76
N ASP A 592 -4.61 9.17 -18.65
CA ASP A 592 -4.26 9.12 -20.08
C ASP A 592 -2.74 9.14 -20.36
N VAL A 593 -1.98 8.48 -19.49
CA VAL A 593 -0.52 8.62 -19.42
C VAL A 593 0.23 8.03 -20.60
N ASP A 594 -0.42 7.14 -21.34
CA ASP A 594 0.15 6.48 -22.51
C ASP A 594 -0.01 7.34 -23.78
N GLY A 595 -0.82 8.41 -23.74
CA GLY A 595 -1.07 9.35 -24.85
C GLY A 595 -1.66 8.72 -26.12
N GLY A 596 -2.16 7.48 -26.00
CA GLY A 596 -2.74 6.72 -27.10
C GLY A 596 -4.17 7.13 -27.40
N ASP A 597 -4.73 6.57 -28.47
CA ASP A 597 -6.17 6.71 -28.71
C ASP A 597 -6.99 5.87 -27.71
N ARG A 598 -8.30 6.12 -27.68
CA ARG A 598 -9.25 5.39 -26.81
C ARG A 598 -9.13 3.87 -26.97
N SER A 599 -8.91 3.39 -28.19
CA SER A 599 -8.78 1.95 -28.50
C SER A 599 -7.55 1.32 -27.82
N SER A 600 -6.42 2.02 -27.88
CA SER A 600 -5.17 1.60 -27.24
C SER A 600 -5.32 1.56 -25.72
N ARG A 601 -5.93 2.61 -25.14
CA ARG A 601 -6.25 2.69 -23.70
C ARG A 601 -7.13 1.51 -23.25
N ASP A 602 -8.23 1.27 -23.97
CA ASP A 602 -9.17 0.20 -23.66
C ASP A 602 -8.53 -1.19 -23.80
N THR A 603 -7.59 -1.37 -24.75
CA THR A 603 -6.83 -2.61 -24.92
C THR A 603 -5.94 -2.89 -23.72
N ILE A 604 -5.21 -1.89 -23.21
CA ILE A 604 -4.36 -2.04 -22.03
C ILE A 604 -5.21 -2.38 -20.80
N VAL A 605 -6.30 -1.64 -20.57
CA VAL A 605 -7.19 -1.90 -19.42
C VAL A 605 -7.84 -3.28 -19.52
N ALA A 606 -8.23 -3.71 -20.72
CA ALA A 606 -8.76 -5.04 -20.95
C ALA A 606 -7.76 -6.15 -20.59
N LEU A 607 -6.50 -5.99 -20.95
CA LEU A 607 -5.45 -6.92 -20.56
C LEU A 607 -5.29 -6.98 -19.03
N GLN A 608 -5.32 -5.83 -18.35
CA GLN A 608 -5.25 -5.82 -16.87
C GLN A 608 -6.46 -6.52 -16.23
N LEU A 609 -7.69 -6.26 -16.69
CA LEU A 609 -8.90 -6.91 -16.17
C LEU A 609 -8.85 -8.44 -16.35
N ASN A 610 -8.38 -8.92 -17.50
CA ASN A 610 -8.22 -10.35 -17.76
C ASN A 610 -7.19 -10.99 -16.81
N MET A 611 -6.02 -10.35 -16.67
CA MET A 611 -4.98 -10.79 -15.74
C MET A 611 -5.52 -10.84 -14.30
N LEU A 612 -6.24 -9.82 -13.88
CA LEU A 612 -6.83 -9.74 -12.54
C LEU A 612 -7.84 -10.87 -12.30
N LEU A 613 -8.78 -11.12 -13.22
CA LEU A 613 -9.72 -12.24 -13.13
C LEU A 613 -8.99 -13.58 -12.98
N ASN A 614 -7.98 -13.82 -13.82
CA ASN A 614 -7.17 -15.04 -13.78
C ASN A 614 -6.38 -15.19 -12.47
N SER A 615 -5.91 -14.08 -11.92
CA SER A 615 -5.09 -14.02 -10.72
C SER A 615 -5.84 -14.43 -9.44
N THR A 616 -7.18 -14.38 -9.43
CA THR A 616 -7.99 -14.74 -8.24
C THR A 616 -7.91 -16.22 -7.86
N PHE A 617 -7.54 -17.09 -8.81
CA PHE A 617 -7.52 -18.54 -8.67
C PHE A 617 -8.84 -19.13 -8.11
N GLY A 618 -9.97 -18.55 -8.50
CA GLY A 618 -11.30 -19.04 -8.13
C GLY A 618 -11.71 -18.72 -6.69
N THR A 619 -11.03 -17.80 -6.00
CA THR A 619 -11.40 -17.31 -4.66
C THR A 619 -12.39 -16.14 -4.70
N GLY A 620 -12.42 -15.40 -5.82
CA GLY A 620 -13.32 -14.27 -6.02
C GLY A 620 -12.91 -12.97 -5.33
N VAL A 621 -11.64 -12.83 -4.95
CA VAL A 621 -11.02 -11.63 -4.36
C VAL A 621 -9.56 -11.50 -4.82
N MET A 622 -8.94 -10.34 -4.59
CA MET A 622 -7.53 -10.08 -4.90
C MET A 622 -6.60 -10.59 -3.80
N HIS A 623 -5.61 -11.39 -4.19
CA HIS A 623 -4.47 -11.75 -3.32
C HIS A 623 -3.51 -10.56 -3.17
N GLU A 624 -2.70 -10.55 -2.10
CA GLU A 624 -1.62 -9.56 -1.95
C GLU A 624 -0.55 -9.75 -3.02
N SER A 625 -0.05 -10.98 -3.18
CA SER A 625 0.93 -11.35 -4.20
C SER A 625 0.70 -12.76 -4.71
N ILE A 626 1.18 -13.02 -5.93
CA ILE A 626 1.07 -14.29 -6.63
C ILE A 626 2.44 -14.65 -7.22
N ASP A 627 2.85 -15.90 -7.06
CA ASP A 627 4.00 -16.45 -7.79
C ASP A 627 3.64 -16.61 -9.27
N THR A 628 4.35 -15.91 -10.15
CA THR A 628 4.01 -15.85 -11.57
C THR A 628 4.24 -17.17 -12.31
N TRP A 629 5.02 -18.10 -11.74
CA TRP A 629 5.29 -19.43 -12.29
C TRP A 629 4.49 -20.54 -11.61
N ALA A 630 4.00 -20.29 -10.39
CA ALA A 630 3.15 -21.18 -9.62
C ALA A 630 1.90 -20.44 -9.12
N PRO A 631 0.88 -20.18 -9.98
CA PRO A 631 -0.25 -19.31 -9.65
C PRO A 631 -1.13 -19.76 -8.47
N HIS A 632 -1.00 -21.02 -8.04
CA HIS A 632 -1.65 -21.53 -6.82
C HIS A 632 -0.92 -21.13 -5.53
N VAL A 633 0.21 -20.43 -5.64
CA VAL A 633 1.03 -19.95 -4.53
C VAL A 633 0.87 -18.44 -4.43
N TRP A 634 0.15 -18.01 -3.41
CA TRP A 634 -0.02 -16.61 -2.99
C TRP A 634 0.42 -16.45 -1.52
N THR A 635 0.63 -15.22 -1.08
CA THR A 635 1.05 -14.93 0.32
C THR A 635 -0.14 -14.69 1.24
N ARG A 636 -0.93 -13.64 0.98
CA ARG A 636 -2.22 -13.43 1.65
C ARG A 636 -3.37 -13.81 0.70
N PRO A 637 -4.36 -14.59 1.18
CA PRO A 637 -5.50 -15.03 0.35
C PRO A 637 -6.48 -13.91 -0.02
N TRP A 638 -6.33 -12.72 0.59
CA TRP A 638 -7.08 -11.52 0.27
C TRP A 638 -6.29 -10.30 0.77
N PHE A 639 -6.44 -9.17 0.07
CA PHE A 639 -5.84 -7.90 0.49
C PHE A 639 -6.87 -6.77 0.29
N GLY A 640 -7.42 -6.25 1.40
CA GLY A 640 -8.56 -5.33 1.37
C GLY A 640 -8.32 -4.06 0.58
N TRP A 641 -7.09 -3.56 0.62
CA TRP A 641 -6.72 -2.40 -0.17
C TRP A 641 -6.76 -2.70 -1.68
N ALA A 642 -6.14 -3.78 -2.15
CA ALA A 642 -6.24 -4.16 -3.57
C ALA A 642 -7.69 -4.43 -4.00
N ASN A 643 -8.50 -5.00 -3.11
CA ASN A 643 -9.94 -5.19 -3.35
C ASN A 643 -10.69 -3.86 -3.53
N GLY A 644 -10.43 -2.87 -2.68
CA GLY A 644 -10.99 -1.52 -2.79
C GLY A 644 -10.58 -0.81 -4.08
N LEU A 645 -9.28 -0.80 -4.39
CA LEU A 645 -8.74 -0.21 -5.62
C LEU A 645 -9.32 -0.85 -6.88
N PHE A 646 -9.54 -2.17 -6.88
CA PHE A 646 -10.21 -2.84 -8.00
C PHE A 646 -11.62 -2.32 -8.22
N GLY A 647 -12.37 -2.10 -7.13
CA GLY A 647 -13.69 -1.48 -7.21
C GLY A 647 -13.64 -0.07 -7.77
N GLU A 648 -12.66 0.75 -7.36
CA GLU A 648 -12.44 2.08 -7.94
C GLU A 648 -12.21 2.04 -9.46
N LEU A 649 -11.39 1.09 -9.93
CA LEU A 649 -11.15 0.88 -11.36
C LEU A 649 -12.46 0.58 -12.10
N VAL A 650 -13.25 -0.37 -11.57
CA VAL A 650 -14.53 -0.74 -12.19
C VAL A 650 -15.51 0.43 -12.22
N LEU A 651 -15.57 1.25 -11.16
CA LEU A 651 -16.41 2.46 -11.13
C LEU A 651 -15.93 3.55 -12.09
N ALA A 652 -14.62 3.72 -12.25
CA ALA A 652 -14.06 4.64 -13.23
C ALA A 652 -14.48 4.24 -14.65
N ILE A 653 -14.41 2.94 -14.97
CA ILE A 653 -14.86 2.40 -16.26
C ILE A 653 -16.38 2.60 -16.44
N ALA A 654 -17.17 2.28 -15.41
CA ALA A 654 -18.63 2.44 -15.46
C ALA A 654 -19.06 3.88 -15.75
N LYS A 655 -18.35 4.86 -15.19
CA LYS A 655 -18.61 6.28 -15.42
C LYS A 655 -18.39 6.69 -16.88
N ASP A 656 -17.34 6.20 -17.52
CA ASP A 656 -17.07 6.47 -18.94
C ASP A 656 -18.00 5.65 -19.85
N ASP A 657 -18.27 4.38 -19.53
CA ASP A 657 -19.20 3.52 -20.28
C ASP A 657 -20.62 4.12 -20.42
N LYS A 658 -21.11 4.85 -19.39
CA LYS A 658 -22.38 5.59 -19.46
C LYS A 658 -22.44 6.62 -20.59
N GLN A 659 -21.28 7.13 -21.04
CA GLN A 659 -21.16 8.13 -22.10
C GLN A 659 -20.91 7.50 -23.48
N ARG A 660 -20.77 6.17 -23.55
CA ARG A 660 -20.41 5.43 -24.76
C ARG A 660 -21.60 4.72 -25.41
N GLN A 661 -21.46 4.42 -26.70
CA GLN A 661 -22.33 3.50 -27.41
C GLN A 661 -22.19 2.08 -26.84
N ALA A 662 -23.25 1.28 -26.91
CA ALA A 662 -23.32 0.00 -26.21
C ALA A 662 -22.21 -1.00 -26.61
N ASP A 663 -21.78 -0.98 -27.86
CA ASP A 663 -20.72 -1.82 -28.44
C ASP A 663 -19.29 -1.36 -28.07
N GLU A 664 -19.14 -0.12 -27.61
CA GLU A 664 -17.86 0.46 -27.16
C GLU A 664 -17.62 0.32 -25.65
N ARG A 665 -18.60 -0.17 -24.89
CA ARG A 665 -18.53 -0.28 -23.43
C ARG A 665 -17.66 -1.46 -22.99
N LEU A 666 -16.69 -1.21 -22.11
CA LEU A 666 -15.80 -2.26 -21.61
C LEU A 666 -16.54 -3.24 -20.68
N LEU A 667 -17.44 -2.75 -19.82
CA LEU A 667 -18.19 -3.57 -18.87
C LEU A 667 -19.36 -4.34 -19.53
N SER A 668 -19.74 -3.97 -20.75
CA SER A 668 -20.72 -4.72 -21.54
C SER A 668 -20.11 -5.93 -22.28
N ARG A 669 -18.78 -6.07 -22.29
CA ARG A 669 -18.11 -7.22 -22.90
C ARG A 669 -18.23 -8.47 -22.01
N SER A 670 -18.33 -9.62 -22.66
CA SER A 670 -18.08 -10.91 -22.01
C SER A 670 -16.57 -11.15 -21.96
N TRP A 671 -16.05 -11.54 -20.80
CA TRP A 671 -14.63 -11.87 -20.56
C TRP A 671 -14.42 -13.39 -20.41
N GLN A 672 -15.44 -14.16 -20.82
CA GLN A 672 -15.57 -15.62 -20.72
C GLN A 672 -14.70 -16.39 -21.72
#